data_AF-A0A7W0VXM9-F1
#
_entry.id   AF-A0A7W0VXM9-F1
#
_cell.length_a   1.000
_cell.length_b   1.000
_cell.length_c   1.000
_cell.angle_alpha   90.00
_cell.angle_beta   90.00
_cell.angle_gamma   90.00
#
_symmetry.space_group_name_H-M   'P 1'
#
loop_
_entity.id
_entity.type
_entity.pdbx_description
1 polymer ?
#
loop_
_entity_poly.entity_id
_entity_poly.type
_entity_poly.pdbx_seq_one_letter_code
_entity_poly.pdbx_strand_id
1 'polypeptide(L)'
;MGFRTWTFCVVFLVAACGGKTTSTDDDAAVPADASGSDGVIDAPAIDASPDSMIDAMPDAMIDAMPDAMVDAAIDAMPDAMVDAAVDAAVDAAPDAPIDAPSCTSGVTPMFCTPGGCTDLAIDPLNCGQCNMPCPSMTMCVAGGCQPICGSTTPDLCNNSCTDKQSDENNCGQCGMQCGNGEVCSAGTCIPDCQAPTPNFCGGTTCVDLQTDEQHCGMCPITCTGGTQCLGGSCQCTGATPDLCSGACTNDQTDPNNCGMCGMVCGAGTVCSGGQCVLDCTTPTPDNCNGLCTDRLTDTQNCGMCGIACSGGGVCTNGTCGCPATAPSTCNGTCVDTTQNDANCGACNNACTGNTTCKSGVCCGPGLSACGGMCKDYQSDPLNCGDCGNTCAAGQTCNSGVCGCPYGTSLCNGACISTVTDPNNCGGCGNVCAAGQACVSNGCATTCPAPLTKCGNQCVDLKNDSAHCGSCTNAACTGNTGCSNGACVPVVPVGQPPAKCVGGGPPLVLPTGGTNTCAGQIGATAFTYALCSRTDIGPLSQPITTDAFDSTLGPYVPGMKGGSIGVNGTISDTAKLQIGGDLRVGGAAGLSMKGDITVRQRLYDQGPLGISKLLSVEEDAFVNGPITASGGGGGTIAGVLTTPNCSNIPGALAFASCTQAPVNVPAPCGTALDVVPVRQIVAHFENPANNDNAAIGLDKNALANPSGAIRLDLPCGYYHLTSIGGSHAITIIAHGRTGLFISGSVDITKPFNVSLDPGATLDVFIGGVMASSQAIRIGTPAYPRVSRVYIGSPSCKGSGTCSANADCCSGVCNSGSCSGSGGGLTNSLKLAGGSSFLNGLFYAGFGEIRISNPLEMYGALFANYYEASGPTVIHYDNGAVANGNECPQPTTCESCQDCNNQACNSGMCGACSSDGDCCQPLRCQAGTCKL
;
A
#
# COMPACT_ATOMS: atom_id res chain seq x y z
N MET A 1 41.53 33.43 -2.40
CA MET A 1 40.05 33.45 -2.54
C MET A 1 39.59 32.03 -2.18
N GLY A 2 38.87 31.72 -1.10
CA GLY A 2 38.07 32.55 -0.16
C GLY A 2 36.72 32.90 -0.78
N PHE A 3 35.54 32.60 -0.20
CA PHE A 3 35.13 32.26 1.19
C PHE A 3 34.63 30.78 1.31
N ARG A 4 34.40 30.08 2.44
CA ARG A 4 34.06 30.34 3.88
C ARG A 4 32.56 30.43 4.29
N THR A 5 31.94 29.26 4.52
CA THR A 5 31.22 28.78 5.75
C THR A 5 30.34 29.70 6.60
N TRP A 6 29.16 29.22 7.01
CA TRP A 6 28.46 29.53 8.29
C TRP A 6 27.62 28.33 8.81
N THR A 7 27.49 28.16 10.14
CA THR A 7 26.75 27.07 10.83
C THR A 7 26.31 27.50 12.25
N PHE A 8 25.06 27.22 12.68
CA PHE A 8 24.53 27.16 14.07
C PHE A 8 23.12 26.50 14.03
N CYS A 9 22.58 25.65 14.93
CA CYS A 9 23.04 24.96 16.17
C CYS A 9 22.60 25.51 17.57
N VAL A 10 21.31 25.31 17.94
CA VAL A 10 20.71 25.34 19.31
C VAL A 10 19.46 24.41 19.27
N VAL A 11 19.10 23.43 20.13
CA VAL A 11 19.53 22.83 21.43
C VAL A 11 18.72 23.23 22.69
N PHE A 12 18.48 22.27 23.62
CA PHE A 12 17.68 22.27 24.89
C PHE A 12 16.13 22.11 24.77
N LEU A 13 15.40 21.39 25.65
CA LEU A 13 15.74 20.20 26.49
C LEU A 13 14.47 19.48 27.07
N VAL A 14 14.56 18.14 27.22
CA VAL A 14 13.93 17.19 28.20
C VAL A 14 12.79 17.64 29.13
N ALA A 15 11.73 16.81 29.20
CA ALA A 15 11.08 16.30 30.44
C ALA A 15 10.23 15.03 30.16
N ALA A 16 10.06 14.12 31.14
CA ALA A 16 9.23 12.90 31.01
C ALA A 16 8.68 12.38 32.35
N CYS A 17 7.50 11.76 32.34
CA CYS A 17 6.90 10.86 33.36
C CYS A 17 5.58 10.27 32.80
N GLY A 18 5.06 9.09 33.20
CA GLY A 18 5.60 8.05 34.08
C GLY A 18 4.52 7.11 34.67
N GLY A 19 4.83 5.81 34.82
CA GLY A 19 3.97 4.77 35.46
C GLY A 19 3.59 3.61 34.50
N LYS A 20 3.76 2.29 34.77
CA LYS A 20 3.54 1.40 35.95
C LYS A 20 2.07 0.91 36.08
N THR A 21 1.74 -0.36 36.39
CA THR A 21 2.56 -1.49 36.92
C THR A 21 1.93 -2.90 36.68
N THR A 22 2.78 -3.93 36.53
CA THR A 22 2.66 -5.37 36.97
C THR A 22 1.33 -6.15 36.95
N SER A 23 1.40 -7.38 36.41
CA SER A 23 1.29 -8.63 37.21
C SER A 23 2.09 -9.77 36.54
N THR A 24 2.32 -10.86 37.27
CA THR A 24 3.21 -11.99 36.90
C THR A 24 2.58 -13.34 37.30
N ASP A 25 3.25 -14.45 36.95
CA ASP A 25 3.10 -15.80 37.54
C ASP A 25 1.79 -16.58 37.15
N ASP A 26 1.75 -17.92 37.02
CA ASP A 26 2.85 -18.92 36.96
C ASP A 26 2.41 -20.25 36.29
N ASP A 27 3.40 -21.12 36.03
CA ASP A 27 3.39 -22.60 35.89
C ASP A 27 2.22 -23.38 35.21
N ALA A 28 2.56 -24.15 34.16
CA ALA A 28 2.46 -25.63 34.16
C ALA A 28 3.05 -26.30 32.89
N ALA A 29 3.90 -27.32 33.07
CA ALA A 29 4.27 -28.33 32.06
C ALA A 29 3.50 -29.67 32.35
N VAL A 30 3.56 -30.81 31.65
CA VAL A 30 4.49 -31.48 30.69
C VAL A 30 3.65 -32.54 29.88
N PRO A 31 4.17 -33.62 29.25
CA PRO A 31 5.02 -33.78 28.05
C PRO A 31 4.27 -34.49 26.88
N ALA A 32 4.99 -34.95 25.85
CA ALA A 32 4.49 -35.78 24.73
C ALA A 32 4.77 -37.30 24.92
N ASP A 33 4.19 -38.18 24.07
CA ASP A 33 4.88 -39.30 23.36
C ASP A 33 3.94 -40.06 22.35
N ALA A 34 4.52 -40.93 21.51
CA ALA A 34 3.98 -42.13 20.84
C ALA A 34 2.81 -41.97 19.82
N SER A 35 2.95 -42.16 18.50
CA SER A 35 3.38 -43.33 17.67
C SER A 35 2.28 -44.33 17.31
N GLY A 36 2.09 -44.64 16.01
CA GLY A 36 1.22 -45.72 15.51
C GLY A 36 1.18 -45.79 13.97
N SER A 37 1.20 -47.00 13.39
CA SER A 37 1.38 -47.25 11.95
C SER A 37 0.61 -48.49 11.44
N ASP A 38 0.52 -48.63 10.10
CA ASP A 38 0.38 -49.87 9.29
C ASP A 38 -1.01 -50.20 8.64
N GLY A 39 -0.96 -50.90 7.48
CA GLY A 39 -2.07 -51.44 6.66
C GLY A 39 -2.87 -50.42 5.82
N VAL A 40 -2.93 -50.38 4.48
CA VAL A 40 -2.56 -51.26 3.33
C VAL A 40 -3.48 -52.47 3.05
N ILE A 41 -4.27 -52.40 1.94
CA ILE A 41 -4.39 -53.37 0.81
C ILE A 41 -5.61 -53.08 -0.11
N ASP A 42 -5.31 -52.97 -1.41
CA ASP A 42 -6.06 -53.17 -2.69
C ASP A 42 -7.59 -53.03 -2.90
N ALA A 43 -7.85 -52.20 -3.93
CA ALA A 43 -8.88 -52.08 -5.00
C ALA A 43 -9.44 -53.40 -5.64
N PRO A 44 -10.14 -53.43 -6.83
CA PRO A 44 -10.57 -52.36 -7.78
C PRO A 44 -11.98 -52.48 -8.46
N ALA A 45 -12.45 -51.38 -9.06
CA ALA A 45 -13.33 -51.25 -10.27
C ALA A 45 -13.51 -49.74 -10.59
N ILE A 46 -13.35 -49.15 -11.79
CA ILE A 46 -13.86 -49.44 -13.16
C ILE A 46 -15.39 -49.32 -13.26
N ASP A 47 -16.02 -48.51 -14.12
CA ASP A 47 -15.63 -47.34 -14.94
C ASP A 47 -16.93 -46.72 -15.51
N ALA A 48 -17.11 -45.39 -15.47
CA ALA A 48 -18.08 -44.63 -16.28
C ALA A 48 -18.03 -43.11 -15.99
N SER A 49 -17.83 -42.30 -17.04
CA SER A 49 -18.16 -40.87 -17.13
C SER A 49 -18.42 -40.50 -18.60
N PRO A 50 -18.84 -39.28 -18.97
CA PRO A 50 -19.39 -38.17 -18.16
C PRO A 50 -20.81 -37.75 -18.63
N ASP A 51 -21.46 -36.79 -17.96
CA ASP A 51 -21.65 -35.44 -18.55
C ASP A 51 -22.49 -34.43 -17.71
N SER A 52 -22.12 -33.16 -17.87
CA SER A 52 -22.94 -31.94 -17.73
C SER A 52 -23.26 -31.31 -16.35
N MET A 53 -23.26 -29.97 -16.38
CA MET A 53 -23.89 -28.99 -15.48
C MET A 53 -23.25 -28.70 -14.10
N ILE A 54 -22.34 -27.74 -14.12
CA ILE A 54 -22.11 -26.80 -13.00
C ILE A 54 -23.21 -25.75 -13.05
N ASP A 55 -24.04 -25.63 -12.00
CA ASP A 55 -24.29 -24.34 -11.33
C ASP A 55 -25.13 -24.49 -10.04
N ALA A 56 -25.19 -23.40 -9.25
CA ALA A 56 -26.08 -23.16 -8.11
C ALA A 56 -25.91 -24.00 -6.80
N MET A 57 -25.11 -23.45 -5.88
CA MET A 57 -25.47 -23.40 -4.44
C MET A 57 -25.03 -22.07 -3.82
N PRO A 58 -25.96 -21.11 -3.60
CA PRO A 58 -25.81 -20.02 -2.64
C PRO A 58 -26.34 -20.42 -1.24
N ASP A 59 -26.12 -19.54 -0.26
CA ASP A 59 -26.81 -19.41 1.04
C ASP A 59 -26.83 -20.60 2.01
N ALA A 60 -25.92 -20.59 3.01
CA ALA A 60 -26.24 -21.00 4.40
C ALA A 60 -25.12 -20.69 5.43
N MET A 61 -24.80 -19.42 5.71
CA MET A 61 -24.39 -19.03 7.08
C MET A 61 -24.63 -17.54 7.32
N ILE A 62 -25.54 -17.22 8.26
CA ILE A 62 -26.05 -15.88 8.55
C ILE A 62 -26.15 -15.68 10.08
N ASP A 63 -25.86 -14.45 10.50
CA ASP A 63 -26.14 -13.77 11.77
C ASP A 63 -25.79 -14.41 13.13
N ALA A 64 -24.76 -13.83 13.76
CA ALA A 64 -24.94 -13.01 14.96
C ALA A 64 -23.74 -12.04 15.12
N MET A 65 -23.87 -10.77 15.54
CA MET A 65 -25.03 -9.88 15.74
C MET A 65 -24.55 -8.40 15.59
N PRO A 66 -25.45 -7.39 15.44
CA PRO A 66 -25.09 -6.05 14.98
C PRO A 66 -25.01 -4.96 16.09
N ASP A 67 -24.97 -3.70 15.64
CA ASP A 67 -25.33 -2.44 16.33
C ASP A 67 -24.40 -1.85 17.41
N ALA A 68 -23.47 -0.99 16.96
CA ALA A 68 -23.23 0.31 17.58
C ALA A 68 -22.51 1.28 16.61
N MET A 69 -23.15 2.40 16.27
CA MET A 69 -22.61 3.76 15.99
C MET A 69 -23.53 4.56 15.06
N VAL A 70 -24.46 5.28 15.66
CA VAL A 70 -25.08 6.50 15.12
C VAL A 70 -24.69 7.64 16.08
N ASP A 71 -24.73 8.90 15.59
CA ASP A 71 -24.36 10.15 16.26
C ASP A 71 -22.85 10.51 16.29
N ALA A 72 -22.38 11.13 15.20
CA ALA A 72 -21.38 12.22 15.22
C ALA A 72 -21.30 12.92 13.85
N ALA A 73 -22.21 13.85 13.56
CA ALA A 73 -22.06 14.80 12.45
C ALA A 73 -22.21 16.23 12.99
N ILE A 74 -21.21 17.08 12.74
CA ILE A 74 -21.26 18.53 12.46
C ILE A 74 -19.85 19.13 12.60
N ASP A 75 -19.46 19.98 11.65
CA ASP A 75 -18.23 20.78 11.69
C ASP A 75 -18.28 21.91 12.73
N ALA A 76 -17.10 22.39 13.15
CA ALA A 76 -16.70 23.81 13.12
C ALA A 76 -15.74 24.22 14.26
N MET A 77 -14.55 24.65 13.84
CA MET A 77 -13.83 25.81 14.38
C MET A 77 -13.69 26.81 13.20
N PRO A 78 -13.49 28.14 13.39
CA PRO A 78 -12.71 28.71 14.49
C PRO A 78 -13.17 30.10 15.05
N ASP A 79 -12.25 30.70 15.83
CA ASP A 79 -12.03 32.14 16.08
C ASP A 79 -12.84 32.93 17.15
N ALA A 80 -12.16 33.06 18.30
CA ALA A 80 -11.66 34.33 18.87
C ALA A 80 -12.59 35.37 19.56
N MET A 81 -12.42 35.41 20.90
CA MET A 81 -12.10 36.61 21.73
C MET A 81 -13.17 37.62 22.21
N VAL A 82 -12.99 37.99 23.50
CA VAL A 82 -13.39 39.22 24.24
C VAL A 82 -14.78 39.31 24.91
N ASP A 83 -14.70 39.37 26.26
CA ASP A 83 -15.43 40.10 27.31
C ASP A 83 -16.96 40.31 27.34
N ALA A 84 -17.50 39.96 28.53
CA ALA A 84 -18.50 40.67 29.35
C ALA A 84 -19.90 41.05 28.79
N ALA A 85 -20.94 40.59 29.50
CA ALA A 85 -22.34 40.87 29.18
C ALA A 85 -22.87 42.19 29.80
N VAL A 86 -23.49 43.01 28.94
CA VAL A 86 -24.31 44.23 29.19
C VAL A 86 -25.14 44.45 27.89
N ASP A 87 -26.43 44.79 27.83
CA ASP A 87 -27.54 44.73 28.79
C ASP A 87 -28.89 44.69 28.02
N ALA A 88 -30.03 44.65 28.74
CA ALA A 88 -31.38 44.56 28.16
C ALA A 88 -32.05 45.90 27.75
N ALA A 89 -33.18 45.79 27.04
CA ALA A 89 -34.21 46.83 26.83
C ALA A 89 -35.58 46.13 26.58
N VAL A 90 -36.78 46.70 26.79
CA VAL A 90 -37.22 48.10 26.92
C VAL A 90 -38.26 48.30 28.03
N ASP A 91 -37.96 49.22 28.95
CA ASP A 91 -38.75 50.26 29.64
C ASP A 91 -40.28 50.20 29.86
N ALA A 92 -40.68 50.62 31.09
CA ALA A 92 -41.54 51.80 31.29
C ALA A 92 -41.38 52.41 32.71
N ALA A 93 -41.18 53.73 32.83
CA ALA A 93 -41.16 54.51 34.09
C ALA A 93 -42.42 55.42 34.17
N PRO A 94 -42.79 56.12 35.30
CA PRO A 94 -41.96 57.11 36.03
C PRO A 94 -42.21 57.18 37.58
N ASP A 95 -41.77 58.27 38.23
CA ASP A 95 -41.62 58.42 39.70
C ASP A 95 -42.33 59.65 40.34
N ALA A 96 -42.62 59.57 41.66
CA ALA A 96 -42.98 60.66 42.62
C ALA A 96 -44.34 61.42 42.43
N PRO A 97 -44.86 62.26 43.40
CA PRO A 97 -44.33 62.66 44.73
C PRO A 97 -45.34 62.81 45.95
N ILE A 98 -44.79 62.94 47.18
CA ILE A 98 -45.19 63.82 48.34
C ILE A 98 -46.49 63.59 49.20
N ASP A 99 -46.28 63.75 50.53
CA ASP A 99 -47.20 64.04 51.68
C ASP A 99 -48.24 63.02 52.22
N ALA A 100 -48.78 63.32 53.42
CA ALA A 100 -49.40 62.41 54.39
C ALA A 100 -50.71 62.99 55.01
N PRO A 101 -51.37 62.34 56.01
CA PRO A 101 -51.40 60.92 56.36
C PRO A 101 -52.82 60.32 56.17
N SER A 102 -52.92 59.01 55.92
CA SER A 102 -54.23 58.31 55.95
C SER A 102 -54.10 56.87 56.43
N CYS A 103 -55.13 56.36 57.11
CA CYS A 103 -55.16 55.00 57.67
C CYS A 103 -55.60 53.97 56.61
N THR A 104 -54.80 53.80 55.57
CA THR A 104 -54.99 52.77 54.53
C THR A 104 -54.35 51.46 55.00
N SER A 105 -55.10 50.54 55.60
CA SER A 105 -55.99 49.56 54.95
C SER A 105 -55.25 48.27 54.59
N GLY A 106 -55.39 47.27 55.46
CA GLY A 106 -54.70 45.96 55.41
C GLY A 106 -55.03 45.10 56.64
N VAL A 107 -55.29 45.77 57.77
CA VAL A 107 -56.06 45.29 58.94
C VAL A 107 -57.06 46.37 59.36
N THR A 108 -58.02 46.05 60.23
CA THR A 108 -59.25 46.83 60.43
C THR A 108 -59.33 47.64 61.75
N PRO A 109 -58.87 48.90 61.74
CA PRO A 109 -59.41 49.94 62.60
C PRO A 109 -60.78 50.46 62.11
N MET A 110 -61.76 50.54 63.01
CA MET A 110 -62.98 51.35 62.80
C MET A 110 -62.87 52.70 63.51
N PHE A 111 -63.59 53.71 63.04
CA PHE A 111 -63.71 55.00 63.73
C PHE A 111 -64.59 54.85 64.99
N CYS A 112 -63.97 54.65 66.15
CA CYS A 112 -64.70 54.47 67.41
C CYS A 112 -65.24 55.78 68.04
N THR A 113 -64.71 56.96 67.69
CA THR A 113 -65.23 58.29 68.07
C THR A 113 -64.57 59.39 67.20
N PRO A 114 -65.07 60.65 67.16
CA PRO A 114 -64.61 61.64 66.19
C PRO A 114 -63.23 62.24 66.55
N GLY A 115 -62.16 61.58 66.09
CA GLY A 115 -60.79 62.08 66.21
C GLY A 115 -59.71 61.20 65.57
N GLY A 116 -59.88 59.88 65.51
CA GLY A 116 -58.89 58.98 64.93
C GLY A 116 -59.30 57.50 64.91
N CYS A 117 -58.45 56.68 64.30
CA CYS A 117 -58.61 55.23 64.19
C CYS A 117 -57.94 54.50 65.37
N THR A 118 -58.51 53.37 65.81
CA THR A 118 -57.86 52.47 66.79
C THR A 118 -58.05 51.00 66.40
N ASP A 119 -57.07 50.16 66.73
CA ASP A 119 -57.05 48.75 66.33
C ASP A 119 -57.70 47.85 67.39
N LEU A 120 -58.88 47.31 67.06
CA LEU A 120 -59.69 46.46 67.92
C LEU A 120 -59.00 45.13 68.28
N ALA A 121 -57.94 44.74 67.58
CA ALA A 121 -57.17 43.54 67.89
C ALA A 121 -56.24 43.71 69.11
N ILE A 122 -55.84 44.94 69.44
CA ILE A 122 -54.79 45.24 70.44
C ILE A 122 -55.13 46.38 71.41
N ASP A 123 -56.14 47.22 71.13
CA ASP A 123 -56.54 48.32 72.02
C ASP A 123 -57.22 47.77 73.30
N PRO A 124 -56.63 47.94 74.50
CA PRO A 124 -57.19 47.42 75.75
C PRO A 124 -58.43 48.19 76.25
N LEU A 125 -58.83 49.29 75.60
CA LEU A 125 -60.05 50.04 75.87
C LEU A 125 -61.17 49.73 74.84
N ASN A 126 -60.81 49.13 73.71
CA ASN A 126 -61.70 48.84 72.57
C ASN A 126 -61.52 47.38 72.07
N CYS A 127 -61.33 46.44 72.99
CA CYS A 127 -60.90 45.09 72.64
C CYS A 127 -62.02 44.29 71.99
N GLY A 128 -61.78 43.82 70.76
CA GLY A 128 -62.76 43.12 69.91
C GLY A 128 -63.85 44.04 69.34
N GLN A 129 -64.23 45.10 70.05
CA GLN A 129 -65.16 46.14 69.60
C GLN A 129 -64.98 47.46 70.38
N CYS A 130 -65.38 48.57 69.75
CA CYS A 130 -65.33 49.91 70.37
C CYS A 130 -66.02 49.94 71.76
N ASN A 131 -65.42 50.64 72.71
CA ASN A 131 -65.86 50.78 74.11
C ASN A 131 -66.00 49.47 74.91
N MET A 132 -65.30 48.39 74.52
CA MET A 132 -65.16 47.16 75.32
C MET A 132 -63.76 47.09 75.98
N PRO A 133 -63.55 47.72 77.15
CA PRO A 133 -62.27 47.66 77.85
C PRO A 133 -62.02 46.30 78.49
N CYS A 134 -60.77 45.87 78.50
CA CYS A 134 -60.36 44.63 79.15
C CYS A 134 -60.39 44.74 80.70
N PRO A 135 -60.78 43.68 81.43
CA PRO A 135 -60.68 43.64 82.88
C PRO A 135 -59.26 43.91 83.39
N SER A 136 -59.14 44.50 84.58
CA SER A 136 -57.85 44.87 85.18
C SER A 136 -56.88 43.69 85.27
N MET A 137 -55.63 43.90 84.83
CA MET A 137 -54.58 42.88 84.64
C MET A 137 -54.86 41.85 83.53
N THR A 138 -55.69 42.22 82.55
CA THR A 138 -55.73 41.58 81.22
C THR A 138 -55.43 42.61 80.13
N MET A 139 -54.82 42.19 79.03
CA MET A 139 -54.54 43.00 77.84
C MET A 139 -55.22 42.44 76.60
N CYS A 140 -55.47 43.27 75.60
CA CYS A 140 -56.12 42.83 74.35
C CYS A 140 -55.10 42.17 73.41
N VAL A 141 -55.40 40.97 72.93
CA VAL A 141 -54.65 40.28 71.88
C VAL A 141 -55.64 39.60 70.94
N ALA A 142 -55.54 39.87 69.63
CA ALA A 142 -56.45 39.40 68.59
C ALA A 142 -57.96 39.65 68.89
N GLY A 143 -58.27 40.71 69.64
CA GLY A 143 -59.64 41.08 70.02
C GLY A 143 -60.22 40.30 71.22
N GLY A 144 -59.40 39.52 71.93
CA GLY A 144 -59.74 38.88 73.20
C GLY A 144 -58.85 39.38 74.34
N CYS A 145 -59.41 39.49 75.55
CA CYS A 145 -58.65 39.87 76.73
C CYS A 145 -57.91 38.65 77.33
N GLN A 146 -56.61 38.78 77.57
CA GLN A 146 -55.72 37.72 78.08
C GLN A 146 -54.96 38.20 79.34
N PRO A 147 -54.74 37.35 80.35
CA PRO A 147 -54.08 37.74 81.60
C PRO A 147 -52.61 38.15 81.41
N ILE A 148 -52.18 39.16 82.17
CA ILE A 148 -50.81 39.70 82.13
C ILE A 148 -49.94 38.96 83.18
N CYS A 149 -48.88 38.30 82.73
CA CYS A 149 -47.91 37.63 83.61
C CYS A 149 -46.86 38.59 84.20
N GLY A 150 -46.31 38.23 85.36
CA GLY A 150 -45.40 39.07 86.16
C GLY A 150 -43.93 38.71 85.98
N SER A 151 -43.01 39.60 86.34
CA SER A 151 -41.57 39.49 86.02
C SER A 151 -40.83 38.29 86.63
N THR A 152 -41.43 37.56 87.58
CA THR A 152 -40.86 36.33 88.19
C THR A 152 -41.47 35.03 87.65
N THR A 153 -42.53 35.14 86.83
CA THR A 153 -43.14 34.06 86.06
C THR A 153 -43.67 34.67 84.76
N PRO A 154 -42.77 35.15 83.87
CA PRO A 154 -43.15 36.04 82.76
C PRO A 154 -43.94 35.36 81.65
N ASP A 155 -43.93 34.04 81.57
CA ASP A 155 -44.43 33.28 80.43
C ASP A 155 -45.85 32.72 80.67
N LEU A 156 -46.79 33.08 79.80
CA LEU A 156 -48.16 32.56 79.84
C LEU A 156 -48.24 31.20 79.13
N CYS A 157 -48.34 30.12 79.91
CA CYS A 157 -48.41 28.74 79.45
C CYS A 157 -49.77 28.13 79.80
N ASN A 158 -50.58 27.78 78.80
CA ASN A 158 -51.91 27.16 78.97
C ASN A 158 -52.80 27.91 80.00
N ASN A 159 -52.86 29.24 79.88
CA ASN A 159 -53.57 30.18 80.77
C ASN A 159 -53.07 30.25 82.24
N SER A 160 -51.85 29.77 82.53
CA SER A 160 -51.15 30.01 83.80
C SER A 160 -49.75 30.57 83.57
N CYS A 161 -49.24 31.39 84.50
CA CYS A 161 -47.91 31.98 84.39
C CYS A 161 -46.82 31.07 85.00
N THR A 162 -45.68 30.91 84.32
CA THR A 162 -44.47 30.19 84.80
C THR A 162 -43.20 30.95 84.40
N ASP A 163 -42.03 30.57 84.91
CA ASP A 163 -40.72 31.03 84.43
C ASP A 163 -40.01 29.92 83.67
N LYS A 164 -39.95 30.05 82.35
CA LYS A 164 -39.30 29.04 81.50
C LYS A 164 -37.78 29.03 81.62
N GLN A 165 -37.15 29.94 82.39
CA GLN A 165 -35.71 29.91 82.61
C GLN A 165 -35.25 29.03 83.79
N SER A 166 -36.14 28.72 84.73
CA SER A 166 -35.81 27.94 85.93
C SER A 166 -36.84 26.86 86.32
N ASP A 167 -38.06 26.87 85.77
CA ASP A 167 -39.07 25.83 86.03
C ASP A 167 -38.72 24.53 85.28
N GLU A 168 -38.34 23.50 86.03
CA GLU A 168 -37.94 22.17 85.54
C GLU A 168 -39.04 21.43 84.74
N ASN A 169 -40.28 21.93 84.73
CA ASN A 169 -41.42 21.36 84.00
C ASN A 169 -41.83 22.22 82.79
N ASN A 170 -41.19 23.37 82.59
CA ASN A 170 -41.49 24.35 81.53
C ASN A 170 -40.21 24.92 80.90
N CYS A 171 -39.10 24.19 80.97
CA CYS A 171 -37.77 24.70 80.65
C CYS A 171 -37.65 25.05 79.16
N GLY A 172 -37.35 26.32 78.86
CA GLY A 172 -37.29 26.89 77.51
C GLY A 172 -38.66 27.11 76.86
N GLN A 173 -39.57 26.12 76.92
CA GLN A 173 -40.93 26.17 76.38
C GLN A 173 -41.98 25.54 77.31
N CYS A 174 -43.22 26.04 77.22
CA CYS A 174 -44.35 25.61 78.04
C CYS A 174 -44.54 24.09 78.03
N GLY A 175 -44.57 23.45 79.21
CA GLY A 175 -44.76 22.01 79.37
C GLY A 175 -43.57 21.13 78.95
N MET A 176 -42.38 21.70 78.72
CA MET A 176 -41.16 20.91 78.49
C MET A 176 -40.48 20.60 79.83
N GLN A 177 -40.61 19.35 80.27
CA GLN A 177 -39.97 18.86 81.49
C GLN A 177 -38.55 18.34 81.23
N CYS A 178 -37.61 18.67 82.11
CA CYS A 178 -36.23 18.20 82.05
C CYS A 178 -36.08 16.70 82.37
N GLY A 179 -35.00 16.09 81.88
CA GLY A 179 -34.66 14.70 82.11
C GLY A 179 -34.31 14.40 83.57
N ASN A 180 -34.42 13.12 83.95
CA ASN A 180 -34.13 12.68 85.31
C ASN A 180 -32.61 12.69 85.56
N GLY A 181 -32.11 13.67 86.32
CA GLY A 181 -30.68 13.96 86.49
C GLY A 181 -30.22 15.26 85.80
N GLU A 182 -31.14 16.01 85.18
CA GLU A 182 -30.91 17.35 84.65
C GLU A 182 -31.63 18.40 85.50
N VAL A 183 -31.09 19.62 85.52
CA VAL A 183 -31.73 20.80 86.13
C VAL A 183 -31.97 21.88 85.08
N CYS A 184 -33.05 22.67 85.23
CA CYS A 184 -33.31 23.79 84.34
C CYS A 184 -32.42 24.99 84.70
N SER A 185 -31.57 25.43 83.78
CA SER A 185 -30.67 26.57 83.96
C SER A 185 -30.71 27.46 82.72
N ALA A 186 -31.08 28.73 82.90
CA ALA A 186 -31.27 29.71 81.81
C ALA A 186 -32.17 29.21 80.67
N GLY A 187 -33.15 28.34 80.99
CA GLY A 187 -34.12 27.80 80.03
C GLY A 187 -33.59 26.65 79.17
N THR A 188 -32.51 25.99 79.58
CA THR A 188 -32.04 24.72 79.01
C THR A 188 -31.86 23.70 80.14
N CYS A 189 -32.24 22.45 79.90
CA CYS A 189 -31.97 21.34 80.81
C CYS A 189 -30.49 20.94 80.68
N ILE A 190 -29.74 20.90 81.79
CA ILE A 190 -28.31 20.54 81.80
C ILE A 190 -27.99 19.50 82.89
N PRO A 191 -26.98 18.62 82.70
CA PRO A 191 -26.62 17.61 83.70
C PRO A 191 -26.05 18.19 85.00
N ASP A 192 -26.37 17.57 86.14
CA ASP A 192 -25.75 17.89 87.44
C ASP A 192 -24.35 17.25 87.59
N CYS A 193 -23.29 18.03 87.35
CA CYS A 193 -21.90 17.56 87.46
C CYS A 193 -21.42 17.45 88.92
N GLN A 194 -21.48 16.24 89.46
CA GLN A 194 -20.96 15.88 90.78
C GLN A 194 -19.61 15.12 90.69
N ALA A 195 -18.90 14.99 91.82
CA ALA A 195 -17.65 14.22 91.88
C ALA A 195 -17.88 12.74 91.49
N PRO A 196 -16.95 12.08 90.76
CA PRO A 196 -15.53 12.41 90.62
C PRO A 196 -15.16 13.36 89.46
N THR A 197 -16.09 13.80 88.63
CA THR A 197 -15.82 14.71 87.49
C THR A 197 -16.47 16.08 87.72
N PRO A 198 -15.92 16.94 88.59
CA PRO A 198 -16.59 18.16 89.05
C PRO A 198 -16.57 19.33 88.04
N ASN A 199 -15.87 19.21 86.91
CA ASN A 199 -15.68 20.30 85.96
C ASN A 199 -16.54 20.11 84.71
N PHE A 200 -17.65 20.85 84.59
CA PHE A 200 -18.44 20.91 83.36
C PHE A 200 -17.67 21.68 82.28
N CYS A 201 -17.32 21.00 81.19
CA CYS A 201 -16.62 21.58 80.03
C CYS A 201 -17.48 21.46 78.77
N GLY A 202 -17.39 22.44 77.87
CA GLY A 202 -18.05 22.40 76.55
C GLY A 202 -19.58 22.47 76.52
N GLY A 203 -20.25 22.50 77.68
CA GLY A 203 -21.72 22.53 77.76
C GLY A 203 -22.40 21.16 77.60
N THR A 204 -21.64 20.06 77.58
CA THR A 204 -22.16 18.71 77.32
C THR A 204 -21.57 17.59 78.18
N THR A 205 -20.45 17.80 78.89
CA THR A 205 -19.78 16.75 79.66
C THR A 205 -19.05 17.27 80.90
N CYS A 206 -18.86 16.40 81.89
CA CYS A 206 -18.12 16.68 83.12
C CYS A 206 -16.79 15.89 83.13
N VAL A 207 -15.66 16.52 83.43
CA VAL A 207 -14.29 15.94 83.38
C VAL A 207 -13.48 16.19 84.67
N ASP A 208 -12.27 15.62 84.75
CA ASP A 208 -11.23 15.96 85.74
C ASP A 208 -9.99 16.53 85.03
N LEU A 209 -9.71 17.80 85.28
CA LEU A 209 -8.65 18.57 84.65
C LEU A 209 -7.22 18.11 85.04
N GLN A 210 -7.04 17.22 86.02
CA GLN A 210 -5.69 16.75 86.41
C GLN A 210 -5.17 15.61 85.54
N THR A 211 -6.05 14.86 84.90
CA THR A 211 -5.72 13.62 84.15
C THR A 211 -6.37 13.52 82.77
N ASP A 212 -7.39 14.32 82.46
CA ASP A 212 -8.02 14.31 81.13
C ASP A 212 -7.06 14.91 80.09
N GLU A 213 -6.62 14.11 79.12
CA GLU A 213 -5.67 14.51 78.08
C GLU A 213 -6.23 15.55 77.09
N GLN A 214 -7.54 15.79 77.08
CA GLN A 214 -8.21 16.78 76.22
C GLN A 214 -8.50 18.11 76.96
N HIS A 215 -8.53 18.08 78.30
CA HIS A 215 -8.88 19.20 79.19
C HIS A 215 -7.81 19.46 80.27
N CYS A 216 -6.54 19.17 79.95
CA CYS A 216 -5.42 19.09 80.89
C CYS A 216 -5.08 20.46 81.51
N GLY A 217 -5.29 20.59 82.83
CA GLY A 217 -5.15 21.83 83.59
C GLY A 217 -6.33 22.79 83.42
N MET A 218 -6.97 22.84 82.26
CA MET A 218 -8.20 23.61 82.00
C MET A 218 -8.94 23.13 80.74
N CYS A 219 -10.27 23.36 80.69
CA CYS A 219 -11.17 22.84 79.65
C CYS A 219 -10.72 22.93 78.16
N PRO A 220 -9.94 23.93 77.69
CA PRO A 220 -9.50 23.98 76.29
C PRO A 220 -8.08 23.44 76.01
N ILE A 221 -7.35 22.90 76.98
CA ILE A 221 -5.97 22.42 76.77
C ILE A 221 -5.93 20.91 76.50
N THR A 222 -5.73 20.55 75.24
CA THR A 222 -5.47 19.17 74.81
C THR A 222 -3.96 18.94 74.68
N CYS A 223 -3.46 17.84 75.25
CA CYS A 223 -2.08 17.40 75.06
C CYS A 223 -1.88 16.87 73.63
N THR A 224 -0.79 17.29 72.98
CA THR A 224 -0.53 17.02 71.56
C THR A 224 0.94 16.63 71.33
N GLY A 225 1.29 16.21 70.12
CA GLY A 225 2.68 15.84 69.78
C GLY A 225 3.23 14.59 70.49
N GLY A 226 2.37 13.75 71.05
CA GLY A 226 2.76 12.58 71.85
C GLY A 226 2.95 12.87 73.34
N THR A 227 2.65 14.08 73.81
CA THR A 227 2.65 14.41 75.24
C THR A 227 1.39 13.89 75.96
N GLN A 228 1.54 13.53 77.24
CA GLN A 228 0.47 13.00 78.10
C GLN A 228 0.15 13.95 79.26
N CYS A 229 -1.10 13.94 79.74
CA CYS A 229 -1.51 14.77 80.88
C CYS A 229 -1.10 14.16 82.22
N LEU A 230 -0.15 14.79 82.91
CA LEU A 230 0.32 14.39 84.23
C LEU A 230 0.29 15.60 85.17
N GLY A 231 -0.59 15.53 86.18
CA GLY A 231 -0.77 16.59 87.18
C GLY A 231 -1.27 17.92 86.61
N GLY A 232 -2.10 17.87 85.57
CA GLY A 232 -2.56 19.07 84.84
C GLY A 232 -1.49 19.72 83.95
N SER A 233 -0.47 18.96 83.50
CA SER A 233 0.54 19.43 82.54
C SER A 233 0.88 18.36 81.49
N CYS A 234 1.11 18.77 80.25
CA CYS A 234 1.44 17.88 79.14
C CYS A 234 2.95 17.62 79.04
N GLN A 235 3.40 16.34 79.08
CA GLN A 235 4.82 15.96 79.11
C GLN A 235 5.13 14.75 78.21
N CYS A 236 6.35 14.65 77.66
CA CYS A 236 6.82 13.47 76.91
C CYS A 236 7.21 12.32 77.87
N THR A 237 6.99 11.06 77.46
CA THR A 237 7.25 9.87 78.27
C THR A 237 7.80 8.71 77.44
N GLY A 238 8.41 7.72 78.10
CA GLY A 238 8.74 6.43 77.47
C GLY A 238 9.90 6.47 76.49
N ALA A 239 9.69 5.91 75.29
CA ALA A 239 10.74 5.68 74.29
C ALA A 239 11.14 6.93 73.50
N THR A 240 10.36 8.01 73.60
CA THR A 240 10.60 9.30 72.95
C THR A 240 10.60 10.42 74.01
N PRO A 241 11.65 10.53 74.84
CA PRO A 241 11.68 11.47 75.97
C PRO A 241 11.86 12.94 75.54
N ASP A 242 12.32 13.20 74.32
CA ASP A 242 12.85 14.50 73.92
C ASP A 242 11.80 15.35 73.19
N LEU A 243 11.38 16.46 73.79
CA LEU A 243 10.39 17.38 73.21
C LEU A 243 11.04 18.33 72.18
N CYS A 244 11.17 17.87 70.94
CA CYS A 244 11.65 18.67 69.82
C CYS A 244 10.50 19.39 69.12
N SER A 245 10.52 20.74 69.15
CA SER A 245 9.55 21.60 68.42
C SER A 245 8.06 21.30 68.68
N GLY A 246 7.72 20.78 69.86
CA GLY A 246 6.35 20.42 70.24
C GLY A 246 5.95 18.96 69.96
N ALA A 247 6.86 18.11 69.49
CA ALA A 247 6.66 16.68 69.33
C ALA A 247 7.72 15.86 70.08
N CYS A 248 7.33 14.71 70.62
CA CYS A 248 8.21 13.80 71.34
C CYS A 248 9.00 12.92 70.35
N THR A 249 10.34 12.99 70.38
CA THR A 249 11.24 12.12 69.60
C THR A 249 12.32 11.48 70.50
N ASN A 250 13.25 10.73 69.90
CA ASN A 250 14.41 10.13 70.55
C ASN A 250 15.66 10.49 69.75
N ASP A 251 16.48 11.39 70.30
CA ASP A 251 17.64 11.94 69.58
C ASP A 251 18.74 10.88 69.31
N GLN A 252 18.71 9.73 69.99
CA GLN A 252 19.69 8.66 69.80
C GLN A 252 19.45 7.83 68.54
N THR A 253 18.23 7.88 67.97
CA THR A 253 17.79 6.98 66.88
C THR A 253 16.99 7.64 65.75
N ASP A 254 16.44 8.84 65.93
CA ASP A 254 15.70 9.53 64.87
C ASP A 254 16.67 10.16 63.84
N PRO A 255 16.68 9.73 62.56
CA PRO A 255 17.54 10.30 61.53
C PRO A 255 17.22 11.77 61.17
N ASN A 256 16.18 12.38 61.73
CA ASN A 256 15.84 13.79 61.55
C ASN A 256 16.21 14.68 62.75
N ASN A 257 16.55 14.07 63.89
CA ASN A 257 16.86 14.73 65.16
C ASN A 257 18.11 14.11 65.83
N CYS A 258 19.06 13.63 65.03
CA CYS A 258 20.13 12.73 65.47
C CYS A 258 21.18 13.47 66.33
N GLY A 259 21.22 13.15 67.63
CA GLY A 259 22.10 13.76 68.63
C GLY A 259 21.70 15.18 69.06
N MET A 260 20.71 15.78 68.39
CA MET A 260 19.97 16.98 68.82
C MET A 260 18.79 17.27 67.87
N CYS A 261 17.76 17.96 68.40
CA CYS A 261 16.61 18.42 67.61
C CYS A 261 17.03 19.13 66.30
N GLY A 262 16.50 18.66 65.17
CA GLY A 262 16.73 19.22 63.84
C GLY A 262 18.02 18.79 63.13
N MET A 263 18.85 17.91 63.70
CA MET A 263 20.02 17.36 63.01
C MET A 263 19.61 16.17 62.12
N VAL A 264 19.54 16.42 60.80
CA VAL A 264 19.15 15.41 59.80
C VAL A 264 20.36 14.68 59.23
N CYS A 265 20.30 13.35 59.18
CA CYS A 265 21.32 12.50 58.59
C CYS A 265 21.33 12.55 57.05
N GLY A 266 22.52 12.45 56.45
CA GLY A 266 22.70 12.48 55.00
C GLY A 266 22.23 11.19 54.30
N ALA A 267 21.95 11.28 53.00
CA ALA A 267 21.53 10.12 52.20
C ALA A 267 22.56 8.97 52.29
N GLY A 268 22.08 7.75 52.56
CA GLY A 268 22.91 6.58 52.82
C GLY A 268 23.40 6.44 54.28
N THR A 269 23.02 7.36 55.19
CA THR A 269 23.39 7.28 56.61
C THR A 269 22.16 7.15 57.52
N VAL A 270 22.31 6.41 58.62
CA VAL A 270 21.29 6.17 59.65
C VAL A 270 21.74 6.74 60.99
N CYS A 271 20.80 7.11 61.87
CA CYS A 271 21.13 7.55 63.22
C CYS A 271 21.34 6.36 64.16
N SER A 272 22.46 6.31 64.86
CA SER A 272 22.77 5.29 65.86
C SER A 272 23.61 5.88 66.99
N GLY A 273 23.07 5.90 68.22
CA GLY A 273 23.71 6.51 69.38
C GLY A 273 23.90 8.03 69.22
N GLY A 274 22.94 8.70 68.57
CA GLY A 274 22.98 10.14 68.33
C GLY A 274 24.04 10.57 67.31
N GLN A 275 24.52 9.67 66.46
CA GLN A 275 25.46 9.96 65.37
C GLN A 275 24.98 9.35 64.05
N CYS A 276 25.14 10.09 62.94
CA CYS A 276 24.82 9.62 61.60
C CYS A 276 25.96 8.75 61.04
N VAL A 277 25.68 7.49 60.70
CA VAL A 277 26.67 6.50 60.23
C VAL A 277 26.25 5.86 58.91
N LEU A 278 27.22 5.58 58.03
CA LEU A 278 26.99 5.00 56.69
C LEU A 278 26.53 3.54 56.77
N ASP A 279 25.42 3.21 56.11
CA ASP A 279 24.84 1.86 56.11
C ASP A 279 24.44 1.42 54.69
N CYS A 280 25.27 0.58 54.07
CA CYS A 280 25.02 0.03 52.74
C CYS A 280 24.21 -1.27 52.84
N THR A 281 22.88 -1.13 52.90
CA THR A 281 21.93 -2.25 52.87
C THR A 281 21.47 -2.57 51.43
N THR A 282 20.76 -3.70 51.27
CA THR A 282 20.18 -4.10 49.98
C THR A 282 19.19 -3.05 49.44
N PRO A 283 19.19 -2.73 48.14
CA PRO A 283 19.80 -3.48 47.05
C PRO A 283 21.28 -3.14 46.74
N THR A 284 21.88 -2.16 47.42
CA THR A 284 23.25 -1.68 47.13
C THR A 284 24.22 -1.97 48.29
N PRO A 285 24.62 -3.24 48.51
CA PRO A 285 25.36 -3.65 49.71
C PRO A 285 26.84 -3.20 49.74
N ASP A 286 27.40 -2.76 48.61
CA ASP A 286 28.84 -2.57 48.46
C ASP A 286 29.25 -1.11 48.60
N ASN A 287 30.02 -0.81 49.65
CA ASN A 287 30.62 0.51 49.87
C ASN A 287 31.81 0.73 48.94
N CYS A 288 31.60 1.50 47.88
CA CYS A 288 32.63 1.96 46.96
C CYS A 288 33.00 3.42 47.23
N ASN A 289 34.01 3.61 48.10
CA ASN A 289 34.57 4.93 48.48
C ASN A 289 33.54 5.91 49.07
N GLY A 290 32.57 5.41 49.84
CA GLY A 290 31.51 6.21 50.47
C GLY A 290 30.21 6.25 49.66
N LEU A 291 30.16 5.65 48.47
CA LEU A 291 28.93 5.43 47.71
C LEU A 291 28.54 3.95 47.79
N CYS A 292 27.33 3.66 48.25
CA CYS A 292 26.76 2.31 48.20
C CYS A 292 26.33 1.96 46.76
N THR A 293 26.76 0.81 46.25
CA THR A 293 26.34 0.29 44.94
C THR A 293 26.09 -1.23 44.98
N ASP A 294 25.60 -1.80 43.88
CA ASP A 294 25.55 -3.25 43.66
C ASP A 294 26.61 -3.65 42.63
N ARG A 295 27.70 -4.27 43.07
CA ARG A 295 28.76 -4.72 42.15
C ARG A 295 28.31 -5.87 41.25
N LEU A 296 27.14 -6.47 41.44
CA LEU A 296 26.62 -7.53 40.57
C LEU A 296 25.97 -6.99 39.28
N THR A 297 25.48 -5.74 39.30
CA THR A 297 24.72 -5.13 38.20
C THR A 297 25.19 -3.73 37.78
N ASP A 298 25.93 -2.98 38.62
CA ASP A 298 26.47 -1.67 38.27
C ASP A 298 27.59 -1.76 37.22
N THR A 299 27.35 -1.18 36.04
CA THR A 299 28.30 -1.13 34.93
C THR A 299 29.53 -0.26 35.21
N GLN A 300 29.59 0.50 36.31
CA GLN A 300 30.74 1.31 36.72
C GLN A 300 31.55 0.71 37.88
N ASN A 301 31.02 -0.32 38.56
CA ASN A 301 31.65 -0.96 39.74
C ASN A 301 31.57 -2.50 39.68
N CYS A 302 31.60 -3.07 38.47
CA CYS A 302 31.27 -4.47 38.25
C CYS A 302 32.30 -5.43 38.87
N GLY A 303 31.85 -6.26 39.82
CA GLY A 303 32.67 -7.16 40.65
C GLY A 303 33.57 -6.45 41.68
N MET A 304 34.09 -5.27 41.34
CA MET A 304 34.95 -4.44 42.18
C MET A 304 34.70 -2.96 41.92
N CYS A 305 34.76 -2.17 43.00
CA CYS A 305 34.66 -0.72 42.95
C CYS A 305 35.63 -0.10 41.94
N GLY A 306 35.13 0.76 41.04
CA GLY A 306 35.89 1.42 39.98
C GLY A 306 36.18 0.55 38.74
N ILE A 307 35.68 -0.69 38.66
CA ILE A 307 35.77 -1.51 37.45
C ILE A 307 34.56 -1.22 36.55
N ALA A 308 34.75 -0.32 35.58
CA ALA A 308 33.74 0.04 34.61
C ALA A 308 33.76 -0.86 33.36
N CYS A 309 32.59 -1.39 32.98
CA CYS A 309 32.39 -2.18 31.78
C CYS A 309 32.55 -1.30 30.54
N SER A 310 33.73 -1.39 29.92
CA SER A 310 34.11 -0.58 28.77
C SER A 310 33.50 -1.13 27.46
N GLY A 311 33.46 -0.28 26.42
CA GLY A 311 33.11 -0.73 25.06
C GLY A 311 31.66 -1.19 24.86
N GLY A 312 30.72 -0.75 25.70
CA GLY A 312 29.31 -1.18 25.64
C GLY A 312 29.03 -2.51 26.33
N GLY A 313 29.96 -3.02 27.13
CA GLY A 313 29.72 -4.18 27.99
C GLY A 313 28.70 -3.88 29.10
N VAL A 314 27.97 -4.92 29.51
CA VAL A 314 27.03 -4.91 30.63
C VAL A 314 27.64 -5.63 31.83
N CYS A 315 27.26 -5.26 33.04
CA CYS A 315 27.59 -6.03 34.24
C CYS A 315 26.53 -7.11 34.46
N THR A 316 26.95 -8.34 34.72
CA THR A 316 26.04 -9.44 35.07
C THR A 316 26.75 -10.38 36.03
N ASN A 317 26.16 -10.60 37.21
CA ASN A 317 26.74 -11.38 38.31
C ASN A 317 28.19 -10.96 38.64
N GLY A 318 28.47 -9.66 38.57
CA GLY A 318 29.78 -9.08 38.90
C GLY A 318 30.87 -9.33 37.85
N THR A 319 30.50 -9.74 36.64
CA THR A 319 31.41 -9.85 35.50
C THR A 319 30.96 -8.91 34.37
N CYS A 320 31.89 -8.12 33.81
CA CYS A 320 31.63 -7.37 32.59
C CYS A 320 31.63 -8.33 31.39
N GLY A 321 30.50 -8.42 30.70
CA GLY A 321 30.35 -9.20 29.47
C GLY A 321 29.71 -8.36 28.37
N CYS A 322 29.70 -8.86 27.13
CA CYS A 322 28.94 -8.22 26.07
C CYS A 322 27.45 -8.60 26.14
N PRO A 323 26.52 -7.68 25.83
CA PRO A 323 25.10 -8.00 25.80
C PRO A 323 24.77 -8.98 24.68
N ALA A 324 23.69 -9.76 24.84
CA ALA A 324 23.27 -10.76 23.86
C ALA A 324 22.98 -10.19 22.46
N THR A 325 22.69 -8.89 22.36
CA THR A 325 22.48 -8.15 21.10
C THR A 325 23.78 -7.72 20.40
N ALA A 326 24.94 -7.87 21.03
CA ALA A 326 26.25 -7.53 20.47
C ALA A 326 27.36 -8.42 21.07
N PRO A 327 27.25 -9.76 20.99
CA PRO A 327 27.92 -10.68 21.92
C PRO A 327 29.44 -10.83 21.72
N SER A 328 30.02 -10.28 20.65
CA SER A 328 31.44 -10.44 20.33
C SER A 328 32.27 -9.22 20.76
N THR A 329 33.29 -9.43 21.58
CA THR A 329 34.25 -8.36 21.93
C THR A 329 35.28 -8.18 20.82
N CYS A 330 35.09 -7.20 19.94
CA CYS A 330 36.02 -6.85 18.89
C CYS A 330 36.77 -5.55 19.23
N ASN A 331 38.11 -5.63 19.32
CA ASN A 331 39.00 -4.51 19.66
C ASN A 331 38.62 -3.78 20.97
N GLY A 332 38.05 -4.50 21.95
CA GLY A 332 37.61 -3.94 23.23
C GLY A 332 36.20 -3.33 23.22
N THR A 333 35.45 -3.45 22.12
CA THR A 333 34.06 -3.00 21.98
C THR A 333 33.15 -4.18 21.67
N CYS A 334 31.95 -4.21 22.25
CA CYS A 334 30.94 -5.21 21.97
C CYS A 334 30.27 -4.92 20.62
N VAL A 335 30.27 -5.90 19.71
CA VAL A 335 29.65 -5.80 18.38
C VAL A 335 28.83 -7.03 18.04
N ASP A 336 27.77 -6.83 17.27
CA ASP A 336 27.09 -7.92 16.58
C ASP A 336 27.84 -8.25 15.29
N THR A 337 28.62 -9.31 15.29
CA THR A 337 29.32 -9.80 14.10
C THR A 337 28.36 -10.29 13.01
N THR A 338 27.06 -10.47 13.28
CA THR A 338 26.09 -10.88 12.26
C THR A 338 25.56 -9.73 11.42
N GLN A 339 25.65 -8.48 11.91
CA GLN A 339 25.13 -7.26 11.26
C GLN A 339 26.17 -6.14 11.09
N ASN A 340 27.35 -6.22 11.73
CA ASN A 340 28.33 -5.14 11.70
C ASN A 340 29.26 -5.20 10.47
N ASP A 341 29.11 -4.24 9.55
CA ASP A 341 29.93 -4.12 8.32
C ASP A 341 31.45 -4.07 8.55
N ALA A 342 31.94 -3.72 9.74
CA ALA A 342 33.38 -3.68 10.05
C ALA A 342 33.92 -4.97 10.72
N ASN A 343 33.03 -5.88 11.13
CA ASN A 343 33.34 -7.09 11.91
C ASN A 343 32.45 -8.27 11.47
N CYS A 344 32.20 -8.41 10.17
CA CYS A 344 31.18 -9.32 9.66
C CYS A 344 31.63 -10.79 9.74
N GLY A 345 30.90 -11.61 10.48
CA GLY A 345 31.22 -13.00 10.82
C GLY A 345 32.37 -13.15 11.83
N ALA A 346 33.35 -12.24 11.83
CA ALA A 346 34.46 -12.21 12.76
C ALA A 346 35.03 -10.79 12.95
N CYS A 347 35.66 -10.54 14.10
CA CYS A 347 36.32 -9.27 14.39
C CYS A 347 37.33 -8.87 13.31
N ASN A 348 37.32 -7.59 12.92
CA ASN A 348 38.15 -6.98 11.87
C ASN A 348 37.90 -7.50 10.44
N ASN A 349 36.89 -8.34 10.20
CA ASN A 349 36.48 -8.72 8.84
C ASN A 349 35.51 -7.68 8.24
N ALA A 350 36.06 -6.61 7.67
CA ALA A 350 35.27 -5.53 7.10
C ALA A 350 34.74 -5.87 5.69
N CYS A 351 33.46 -5.59 5.45
CA CYS A 351 32.83 -5.69 4.14
C CYS A 351 33.38 -4.62 3.18
N THR A 352 33.63 -5.03 1.93
CA THR A 352 34.25 -4.18 0.90
C THR A 352 33.56 -4.37 -0.46
N GLY A 353 33.77 -3.45 -1.41
CA GLY A 353 33.25 -3.60 -2.77
C GLY A 353 31.71 -3.52 -2.88
N ASN A 354 31.09 -2.58 -2.16
CA ASN A 354 29.63 -2.39 -2.12
C ASN A 354 28.87 -3.63 -1.59
N THR A 355 29.42 -4.29 -0.56
CA THR A 355 28.77 -5.37 0.18
C THR A 355 28.39 -4.91 1.59
N THR A 356 27.38 -5.57 2.17
CA THR A 356 26.82 -5.29 3.51
C THR A 356 26.75 -6.58 4.31
N CYS A 357 26.91 -6.49 5.63
CA CYS A 357 26.87 -7.64 6.51
C CYS A 357 25.44 -8.17 6.70
N LYS A 358 25.20 -9.40 6.28
CA LYS A 358 23.93 -10.11 6.45
C LYS A 358 24.24 -11.45 7.11
N SER A 359 23.68 -11.69 8.30
CA SER A 359 23.89 -12.94 9.06
C SER A 359 25.36 -13.39 9.17
N GLY A 360 26.29 -12.44 9.25
CA GLY A 360 27.74 -12.69 9.35
C GLY A 360 28.46 -12.93 8.00
N VAL A 361 27.82 -12.64 6.87
CA VAL A 361 28.41 -12.73 5.52
C VAL A 361 28.29 -11.39 4.79
N CYS A 362 29.38 -10.92 4.18
CA CYS A 362 29.38 -9.69 3.37
C CYS A 362 28.74 -9.94 2.00
N CYS A 363 27.47 -9.56 1.84
CA CYS A 363 26.69 -9.78 0.63
C CYS A 363 26.38 -8.48 -0.14
N GLY A 364 26.45 -8.57 -1.47
CA GLY A 364 26.11 -7.48 -2.38
C GLY A 364 24.61 -7.18 -2.45
N PRO A 365 24.20 -6.13 -3.20
CA PRO A 365 22.80 -5.86 -3.50
C PRO A 365 22.13 -7.07 -4.18
N GLY A 366 20.86 -7.32 -3.87
CA GLY A 366 20.11 -8.49 -4.37
C GLY A 366 20.45 -9.83 -3.69
N LEU A 367 21.60 -9.96 -3.02
CA LEU A 367 22.03 -11.22 -2.41
C LEU A 367 21.70 -11.31 -0.91
N SER A 368 21.27 -12.49 -0.46
CA SER A 368 21.00 -12.86 0.93
C SER A 368 22.04 -13.85 1.45
N ALA A 369 22.27 -13.88 2.77
CA ALA A 369 23.22 -14.81 3.37
C ALA A 369 22.57 -16.15 3.72
N CYS A 370 23.13 -17.24 3.19
CA CYS A 370 22.66 -18.60 3.41
C CYS A 370 23.85 -19.57 3.49
N GLY A 371 23.91 -20.39 4.55
CA GLY A 371 24.97 -21.38 4.74
C GLY A 371 26.40 -20.83 4.77
N GLY A 372 26.59 -19.56 5.18
CA GLY A 372 27.89 -18.89 5.17
C GLY A 372 28.32 -18.32 3.81
N MET A 373 27.45 -18.35 2.79
CA MET A 373 27.67 -17.78 1.47
C MET A 373 26.55 -16.83 1.06
N CYS A 374 26.79 -15.98 0.06
CA CYS A 374 25.77 -15.11 -0.50
C CYS A 374 25.04 -15.79 -1.66
N LYS A 375 23.71 -15.77 -1.63
CA LYS A 375 22.81 -16.43 -2.57
C LYS A 375 21.77 -15.45 -3.11
N ASP A 376 21.35 -15.62 -4.36
CA ASP A 376 20.26 -14.84 -4.95
C ASP A 376 18.94 -15.60 -4.77
N TYR A 377 18.10 -15.13 -3.84
CA TYR A 377 16.81 -15.77 -3.60
C TYR A 377 15.80 -15.56 -4.73
N GLN A 378 16.06 -14.67 -5.70
CA GLN A 378 15.19 -14.44 -6.84
C GLN A 378 15.46 -15.39 -8.03
N SER A 379 16.66 -15.97 -8.12
CA SER A 379 17.07 -16.81 -9.26
C SER A 379 17.83 -18.11 -8.94
N ASP A 380 18.36 -18.32 -7.72
CA ASP A 380 19.03 -19.59 -7.37
C ASP A 380 17.99 -20.70 -7.09
N PRO A 381 17.90 -21.76 -7.93
CA PRO A 381 16.94 -22.84 -7.73
C PRO A 381 17.24 -23.73 -6.52
N LEU A 382 18.37 -23.52 -5.81
CA LEU A 382 18.70 -24.21 -4.56
C LEU A 382 18.35 -23.37 -3.31
N ASN A 383 17.97 -22.10 -3.47
CA ASN A 383 17.75 -21.13 -2.40
C ASN A 383 16.62 -20.15 -2.75
N CYS A 384 15.53 -20.67 -3.34
CA CYS A 384 14.51 -19.84 -3.96
C CYS A 384 13.54 -19.26 -2.94
N GLY A 385 13.45 -17.94 -2.84
CA GLY A 385 12.66 -17.23 -1.83
C GLY A 385 13.27 -17.26 -0.43
N ASP A 386 13.88 -18.38 -0.01
CA ASP A 386 14.61 -18.53 1.26
C ASP A 386 15.77 -19.54 1.19
N CYS A 387 16.65 -19.51 2.20
CA CYS A 387 17.85 -20.34 2.34
C CYS A 387 17.53 -21.84 2.27
N GLY A 388 18.19 -22.55 1.34
CA GLY A 388 18.03 -23.98 1.17
C GLY A 388 16.68 -24.43 0.58
N ASN A 389 15.75 -23.51 0.28
CA ASN A 389 14.50 -23.85 -0.40
C ASN A 389 14.79 -24.24 -1.87
N THR A 390 15.01 -25.54 -2.06
CA THR A 390 15.41 -26.12 -3.35
C THR A 390 14.18 -26.48 -4.18
N CYS A 391 14.09 -25.92 -5.38
CA CYS A 391 13.03 -26.22 -6.33
C CYS A 391 13.08 -27.68 -6.80
N ALA A 392 11.92 -28.25 -7.15
CA ALA A 392 11.85 -29.63 -7.61
C ALA A 392 12.60 -29.86 -8.93
N ALA A 393 12.97 -31.10 -9.22
CA ALA A 393 13.76 -31.43 -10.41
C ALA A 393 13.08 -30.96 -11.71
N GLY A 394 13.72 -30.04 -12.43
CA GLY A 394 13.21 -29.43 -13.66
C GLY A 394 12.47 -28.09 -13.48
N GLN A 395 12.21 -27.67 -12.23
CA GLN A 395 11.77 -26.31 -11.91
C GLN A 395 12.95 -25.32 -11.91
N THR A 396 12.62 -24.04 -12.01
CA THR A 396 13.51 -22.89 -11.83
C THR A 396 13.00 -21.99 -10.72
N CYS A 397 13.90 -21.25 -10.07
CA CYS A 397 13.48 -20.09 -9.30
C CYS A 397 13.13 -18.93 -10.25
N ASN A 398 11.94 -18.39 -10.13
CA ASN A 398 11.55 -17.14 -10.78
C ASN A 398 11.01 -16.19 -9.72
N SER A 399 11.72 -15.10 -9.47
CA SER A 399 11.29 -14.02 -8.57
C SER A 399 11.00 -14.48 -7.13
N GLY A 400 11.71 -15.51 -6.66
CA GLY A 400 11.52 -16.11 -5.33
C GLY A 400 10.49 -17.23 -5.25
N VAL A 401 9.87 -17.61 -6.38
CA VAL A 401 8.94 -18.73 -6.45
C VAL A 401 9.51 -19.87 -7.29
N CYS A 402 9.51 -21.08 -6.76
CA CYS A 402 9.82 -22.29 -7.53
C CYS A 402 8.67 -22.59 -8.50
N GLY A 403 8.95 -22.54 -9.79
CA GLY A 403 7.97 -22.77 -10.84
C GLY A 403 8.60 -23.46 -12.05
N CYS A 404 7.77 -23.88 -13.01
CA CYS A 404 8.29 -24.45 -14.25
C CYS A 404 8.86 -23.36 -15.18
N PRO A 405 9.87 -23.71 -16.01
CA PRO A 405 10.36 -22.87 -17.10
C PRO A 405 9.23 -22.30 -17.97
N TYR A 406 9.44 -21.11 -18.53
CA TYR A 406 8.44 -20.46 -19.39
C TYR A 406 8.06 -21.35 -20.58
N GLY A 407 6.76 -21.40 -20.91
CA GLY A 407 6.22 -22.33 -21.90
C GLY A 407 6.05 -23.78 -21.43
N THR A 408 6.31 -24.09 -20.15
CA THR A 408 6.08 -25.42 -19.56
C THR A 408 5.19 -25.36 -18.30
N SER A 409 4.48 -26.45 -18.01
CA SER A 409 3.57 -26.58 -16.87
C SER A 409 3.99 -27.77 -15.99
N LEU A 410 3.65 -27.72 -14.70
CA LEU A 410 3.98 -28.77 -13.74
C LEU A 410 3.01 -29.95 -13.85
N CYS A 411 3.38 -30.93 -14.68
CA CYS A 411 2.60 -32.14 -14.92
C CYS A 411 3.18 -33.32 -14.15
N ASN A 412 2.44 -33.84 -13.16
CA ASN A 412 2.84 -34.97 -12.32
C ASN A 412 4.23 -34.80 -11.66
N GLY A 413 4.56 -33.56 -11.27
CA GLY A 413 5.85 -33.21 -10.64
C GLY A 413 7.00 -32.91 -11.60
N ALA A 414 6.81 -33.07 -12.92
CA ALA A 414 7.78 -32.71 -13.95
C ALA A 414 7.32 -31.49 -14.76
N CYS A 415 8.25 -30.67 -15.25
CA CYS A 415 7.93 -29.53 -16.10
C CYS A 415 7.86 -29.96 -17.57
N ILE A 416 6.66 -29.92 -18.16
CA ILE A 416 6.36 -30.42 -19.51
C ILE A 416 5.85 -29.27 -20.40
N SER A 417 6.27 -29.22 -21.66
CA SER A 417 5.76 -28.26 -22.64
C SER A 417 4.32 -28.60 -23.03
N THR A 418 3.35 -28.00 -22.33
CA THR A 418 1.93 -28.04 -22.73
C THR A 418 1.68 -27.35 -24.07
N VAL A 419 2.65 -26.57 -24.53
CA VAL A 419 2.67 -25.80 -25.77
C VAL A 419 2.98 -26.66 -26.99
N THR A 420 3.79 -27.72 -26.86
CA THR A 420 4.26 -28.53 -28.01
C THR A 420 4.31 -30.04 -27.80
N ASP A 421 4.04 -30.55 -26.60
CA ASP A 421 3.90 -31.99 -26.36
C ASP A 421 2.49 -32.46 -26.77
N PRO A 422 2.34 -33.32 -27.80
CA PRO A 422 1.04 -33.88 -28.19
C PRO A 422 0.43 -34.80 -27.12
N ASN A 423 1.10 -35.10 -26.01
CA ASN A 423 0.55 -35.87 -24.89
C ASN A 423 0.02 -34.98 -23.74
N ASN A 424 0.30 -33.66 -23.77
CA ASN A 424 -0.03 -32.71 -22.71
C ASN A 424 -0.53 -31.37 -23.28
N CYS A 425 -1.18 -31.39 -24.45
CA CYS A 425 -1.44 -30.19 -25.23
C CYS A 425 -2.49 -29.26 -24.57
N GLY A 426 -2.09 -28.04 -24.22
CA GLY A 426 -2.90 -27.08 -23.45
C GLY A 426 -3.14 -27.47 -21.99
N GLY A 427 -2.61 -28.60 -21.52
CA GLY A 427 -2.84 -29.07 -20.16
C GLY A 427 -2.31 -30.48 -19.92
N CYS A 428 -1.94 -30.76 -18.67
CA CYS A 428 -1.37 -32.05 -18.28
C CYS A 428 -2.33 -33.21 -18.56
N GLY A 429 -1.87 -34.22 -19.30
CA GLY A 429 -2.66 -35.38 -19.72
C GLY A 429 -3.55 -35.18 -20.95
N ASN A 430 -3.59 -33.98 -21.56
CA ASN A 430 -4.35 -33.73 -22.78
C ASN A 430 -3.66 -34.35 -24.01
N VAL A 431 -3.93 -35.62 -24.27
CA VAL A 431 -3.38 -36.34 -25.43
C VAL A 431 -4.16 -36.00 -26.70
N CYS A 432 -3.46 -35.44 -27.69
CA CYS A 432 -3.99 -35.21 -29.03
C CYS A 432 -4.29 -36.54 -29.75
N ALA A 433 -5.43 -36.62 -30.44
CA ALA A 433 -5.88 -37.82 -31.12
C ALA A 433 -4.92 -38.24 -32.25
N ALA A 434 -4.99 -39.51 -32.66
CA ALA A 434 -4.20 -40.03 -33.77
C ALA A 434 -4.43 -39.20 -35.04
N GLY A 435 -3.37 -38.59 -35.58
CA GLY A 435 -3.48 -37.65 -36.69
C GLY A 435 -3.84 -36.21 -36.29
N GLN A 436 -3.59 -35.80 -35.05
CA GLN A 436 -3.49 -34.39 -34.62
C GLN A 436 -2.05 -34.04 -34.23
N ALA A 437 -1.75 -32.75 -34.09
CA ALA A 437 -0.50 -32.21 -33.56
C ALA A 437 -0.81 -31.07 -32.57
N CYS A 438 0.08 -30.84 -31.60
CA CYS A 438 -0.10 -29.72 -30.67
C CYS A 438 0.30 -28.38 -31.34
N VAL A 439 -0.60 -27.40 -31.29
CA VAL A 439 -0.46 -26.06 -31.87
C VAL A 439 -1.11 -25.05 -30.94
N SER A 440 -0.37 -24.08 -30.42
CA SER A 440 -0.94 -22.96 -29.66
C SER A 440 -1.79 -23.41 -28.47
N ASN A 441 -1.29 -24.36 -27.67
CA ASN A 441 -2.04 -25.01 -26.58
C ASN A 441 -3.31 -25.79 -27.01
N GLY A 442 -3.51 -26.10 -28.29
CA GLY A 442 -4.64 -26.91 -28.76
C GLY A 442 -4.27 -28.02 -29.76
N CYS A 443 -5.02 -29.12 -29.75
CA CYS A 443 -4.81 -30.24 -30.66
C CYS A 443 -5.42 -29.97 -32.04
N ALA A 444 -4.58 -29.69 -33.04
CA ALA A 444 -4.99 -29.33 -34.39
C ALA A 444 -4.79 -30.49 -35.40
N THR A 445 -5.68 -30.61 -36.38
CA THR A 445 -5.50 -31.57 -37.50
C THR A 445 -4.50 -31.05 -38.54
N THR A 446 -4.39 -29.73 -38.69
CA THR A 446 -3.46 -29.01 -39.58
C THR A 446 -2.48 -28.14 -38.79
N CYS A 447 -1.31 -27.88 -39.38
CA CYS A 447 -0.38 -26.87 -38.86
C CYS A 447 -0.63 -25.52 -39.55
N PRO A 448 -0.49 -24.38 -38.87
CA PRO A 448 -0.57 -23.07 -39.50
C PRO A 448 0.63 -22.87 -40.42
N ALA A 449 0.39 -22.47 -41.67
CA ALA A 449 1.46 -22.21 -42.63
C ALA A 449 2.36 -21.08 -42.10
N PRO A 450 3.71 -21.22 -42.10
CA PRO A 450 4.49 -22.15 -42.91
C PRO A 450 4.85 -23.49 -42.26
N LEU A 451 4.39 -23.78 -41.05
CA LEU A 451 4.74 -25.01 -40.34
C LEU A 451 4.18 -26.23 -41.08
N THR A 452 4.98 -27.30 -41.15
CA THR A 452 4.58 -28.59 -41.75
C THR A 452 4.37 -29.63 -40.67
N LYS A 453 3.40 -30.53 -40.88
CA LYS A 453 3.09 -31.59 -39.93
C LYS A 453 4.04 -32.77 -40.09
N CYS A 454 4.89 -32.98 -39.09
CA CYS A 454 5.79 -34.12 -38.99
C CYS A 454 5.29 -35.04 -37.87
N GLY A 455 4.54 -36.09 -38.25
CA GLY A 455 3.84 -36.95 -37.30
C GLY A 455 2.81 -36.16 -36.48
N ASN A 456 3.03 -36.09 -35.16
CA ASN A 456 2.19 -35.37 -34.20
C ASN A 456 2.78 -34.01 -33.77
N GLN A 457 3.74 -33.46 -34.52
CA GLN A 457 4.34 -32.15 -34.28
C GLN A 457 4.22 -31.23 -35.49
N CYS A 458 4.17 -29.92 -35.24
CA CYS A 458 4.22 -28.88 -36.27
C CYS A 458 5.59 -28.23 -36.29
N VAL A 459 6.30 -28.38 -37.41
CA VAL A 459 7.74 -28.10 -37.52
C VAL A 459 8.00 -27.11 -38.66
N ASP A 460 8.86 -26.11 -38.45
CA ASP A 460 9.34 -25.28 -39.55
C ASP A 460 10.50 -25.98 -40.28
N LEU A 461 10.17 -26.73 -41.33
CA LEU A 461 11.15 -27.38 -42.21
C LEU A 461 12.21 -26.43 -42.80
N LYS A 462 12.03 -25.11 -42.71
CA LYS A 462 13.04 -24.15 -43.16
C LYS A 462 14.13 -23.85 -42.13
N ASN A 463 13.85 -23.99 -40.83
CA ASN A 463 14.71 -23.50 -39.76
C ASN A 463 14.92 -24.53 -38.63
N ASP A 464 14.14 -25.60 -38.56
CA ASP A 464 14.38 -26.75 -37.68
C ASP A 464 15.59 -27.57 -38.16
N SER A 465 16.58 -27.77 -37.28
CA SER A 465 17.82 -28.50 -37.62
C SER A 465 17.67 -30.02 -37.63
N ALA A 466 16.62 -30.60 -37.02
CA ALA A 466 16.35 -32.03 -37.05
C ALA A 466 15.59 -32.46 -38.32
N HIS A 467 14.74 -31.58 -38.87
CA HIS A 467 13.84 -31.83 -39.99
C HIS A 467 14.14 -30.95 -41.21
N CYS A 468 15.40 -30.57 -41.41
CA CYS A 468 15.76 -29.55 -42.39
C CYS A 468 15.36 -29.95 -43.83
N GLY A 469 14.44 -29.20 -44.42
CA GLY A 469 13.89 -29.42 -45.77
C GLY A 469 12.85 -30.55 -45.89
N SER A 470 12.75 -31.49 -44.93
CA SER A 470 11.69 -32.51 -44.91
C SER A 470 11.53 -33.17 -43.53
N CYS A 471 10.32 -33.63 -43.22
CA CYS A 471 9.99 -34.36 -41.99
C CYS A 471 10.75 -35.70 -41.80
N THR A 472 11.52 -36.15 -42.78
CA THR A 472 12.27 -37.41 -42.75
C THR A 472 13.73 -37.25 -43.19
N ASN A 473 14.23 -36.01 -43.31
CA ASN A 473 15.62 -35.78 -43.68
C ASN A 473 16.57 -36.10 -42.52
N ALA A 474 17.85 -36.33 -42.83
CA ALA A 474 18.87 -36.36 -41.80
C ALA A 474 19.07 -34.95 -41.22
N ALA A 475 19.18 -34.86 -39.89
CA ALA A 475 19.47 -33.62 -39.19
C ALA A 475 20.75 -32.95 -39.71
N CYS A 476 20.83 -31.62 -39.61
CA CYS A 476 22.08 -30.90 -39.86
C CYS A 476 23.16 -31.34 -38.86
N THR A 477 24.35 -31.65 -39.36
CA THR A 477 25.45 -32.23 -38.57
C THR A 477 26.72 -31.39 -38.66
N GLY A 478 27.63 -31.58 -37.70
CA GLY A 478 28.81 -30.73 -37.54
C GLY A 478 28.41 -29.30 -37.16
N ASN A 479 29.22 -28.31 -37.55
CA ASN A 479 28.95 -26.89 -37.29
C ASN A 479 27.99 -26.28 -38.33
N THR A 480 26.86 -26.96 -38.58
CA THR A 480 25.81 -26.54 -39.51
C THR A 480 24.42 -26.68 -38.90
N GLY A 481 23.48 -25.84 -39.33
CA GLY A 481 22.09 -25.84 -38.88
C GLY A 481 21.17 -25.36 -39.99
N CYS A 482 19.85 -25.57 -39.84
CA CYS A 482 18.93 -25.31 -40.95
C CYS A 482 18.70 -23.82 -41.20
N SER A 483 18.69 -23.42 -42.47
CA SER A 483 18.30 -22.10 -42.95
C SER A 483 17.65 -22.21 -44.32
N ASN A 484 16.40 -21.79 -44.44
CA ASN A 484 15.58 -21.91 -45.65
C ASN A 484 15.44 -23.34 -46.22
N GLY A 485 15.61 -24.37 -45.39
CA GLY A 485 15.50 -25.79 -45.77
C GLY A 485 16.80 -26.42 -46.28
N ALA A 486 17.93 -25.76 -46.11
CA ALA A 486 19.26 -26.31 -46.32
C ALA A 486 20.13 -26.12 -45.07
N CYS A 487 21.05 -27.05 -44.81
CA CYS A 487 22.03 -26.90 -43.74
C CYS A 487 23.11 -25.89 -44.16
N VAL A 488 23.27 -24.82 -43.38
CA VAL A 488 24.24 -23.75 -43.60
C VAL A 488 25.22 -23.64 -42.43
N PRO A 489 26.40 -23.02 -42.59
CA PRO A 489 27.31 -22.76 -41.48
C PRO A 489 26.65 -21.97 -40.35
N VAL A 490 26.87 -22.42 -39.12
CA VAL A 490 26.48 -21.70 -37.89
C VAL A 490 27.62 -20.78 -37.45
N VAL A 491 27.30 -19.57 -37.01
CA VAL A 491 28.26 -18.66 -36.33
C VAL A 491 28.81 -19.39 -35.10
N PRO A 492 30.13 -19.64 -35.00
CA PRO A 492 30.68 -20.34 -33.85
C PRO A 492 30.47 -19.53 -32.56
N VAL A 493 29.75 -20.12 -31.61
CA VAL A 493 29.49 -19.56 -30.28
C VAL A 493 29.84 -20.59 -29.19
N GLY A 494 30.16 -20.08 -28.00
CA GLY A 494 30.47 -20.86 -26.82
C GLY A 494 29.25 -21.53 -26.18
N GLN A 495 29.47 -22.19 -25.05
CA GLN A 495 28.38 -22.80 -24.28
C GLN A 495 27.43 -21.72 -23.69
N PRO A 496 26.14 -22.03 -23.51
CA PRO A 496 25.20 -21.14 -22.84
C PRO A 496 25.71 -20.65 -21.48
N PRO A 497 25.54 -19.35 -21.14
CA PRO A 497 25.83 -18.84 -19.81
C PRO A 497 25.06 -19.60 -18.72
N ALA A 498 25.66 -19.78 -17.53
CA ALA A 498 25.06 -20.55 -16.44
C ALA A 498 23.69 -20.03 -15.98
N LYS A 499 23.38 -18.74 -16.20
CA LYS A 499 22.07 -18.13 -15.94
C LYS A 499 20.94 -18.61 -16.87
N CYS A 500 21.23 -19.44 -17.88
CA CYS A 500 20.25 -19.93 -18.86
C CYS A 500 19.60 -21.28 -18.54
N VAL A 501 19.82 -21.82 -17.33
CA VAL A 501 19.04 -22.96 -16.84
C VAL A 501 17.55 -22.63 -16.89
N GLY A 502 16.76 -23.52 -17.52
CA GLY A 502 15.31 -23.31 -17.71
C GLY A 502 14.92 -22.10 -18.55
N GLY A 503 15.74 -21.72 -19.53
CA GLY A 503 15.47 -20.61 -20.45
C GLY A 503 15.89 -19.23 -19.93
N GLY A 504 16.29 -19.14 -18.66
CA GLY A 504 16.87 -17.94 -18.04
C GLY A 504 15.88 -16.92 -17.49
N PRO A 505 16.40 -15.87 -16.81
CA PRO A 505 15.59 -14.87 -16.11
C PRO A 505 14.83 -13.95 -17.09
N PRO A 506 13.76 -13.27 -16.63
CA PRO A 506 13.10 -12.22 -17.40
C PRO A 506 14.09 -11.16 -17.90
N LEU A 507 13.89 -10.68 -19.13
CA LEU A 507 14.70 -9.61 -19.70
C LEU A 507 14.32 -8.27 -19.06
N VAL A 508 15.30 -7.58 -18.49
CA VAL A 508 15.14 -6.28 -17.82
C VAL A 508 15.90 -5.22 -18.61
N LEU A 509 15.25 -4.09 -18.89
CA LEU A 509 15.69 -3.09 -19.85
C LEU A 509 15.71 -1.69 -19.22
N PRO A 510 16.74 -0.86 -19.47
CA PRO A 510 16.81 0.48 -18.93
C PRO A 510 15.90 1.44 -19.72
N THR A 511 14.83 1.94 -19.09
CA THR A 511 13.82 2.80 -19.69
C THR A 511 13.67 4.10 -18.91
N GLY A 512 14.09 5.24 -19.46
CA GLY A 512 13.80 6.58 -18.92
C GLY A 512 14.41 6.92 -17.54
N GLY A 513 15.10 5.99 -16.89
CA GLY A 513 15.62 6.11 -15.52
C GLY A 513 15.22 4.94 -14.60
N THR A 514 14.25 4.12 -15.01
CA THR A 514 13.85 2.87 -14.34
C THR A 514 14.33 1.64 -15.10
N ASN A 515 14.21 0.47 -14.48
CA ASN A 515 14.46 -0.84 -15.09
C ASN A 515 13.11 -1.55 -15.29
N THR A 516 12.68 -1.71 -16.54
CA THR A 516 11.37 -2.29 -16.89
C THR A 516 11.54 -3.65 -17.57
N CYS A 517 10.64 -4.60 -17.27
CA CYS A 517 10.67 -5.93 -17.88
C CYS A 517 10.20 -5.90 -19.35
N ALA A 518 10.89 -6.61 -20.25
CA ALA A 518 10.56 -6.63 -21.67
C ALA A 518 9.14 -7.17 -21.97
N GLY A 519 8.66 -8.12 -21.17
CA GLY A 519 7.28 -8.63 -21.24
C GLY A 519 6.22 -7.57 -20.91
N GLN A 520 6.50 -6.69 -19.93
CA GLN A 520 5.63 -5.57 -19.57
C GLN A 520 5.58 -4.53 -20.70
N ILE A 521 6.73 -4.19 -21.30
CA ILE A 521 6.78 -3.32 -22.50
C ILE A 521 5.98 -3.95 -23.64
N GLY A 522 6.13 -5.26 -23.86
CA GLY A 522 5.37 -6.01 -24.85
C GLY A 522 3.86 -6.05 -24.58
N ALA A 523 3.45 -5.98 -23.31
CA ALA A 523 2.05 -5.98 -22.93
C ALA A 523 1.40 -4.60 -23.13
N THR A 524 2.05 -3.52 -22.70
CA THR A 524 1.49 -2.16 -22.77
C THR A 524 1.58 -1.55 -24.16
N ALA A 525 2.61 -1.88 -24.94
CA ALA A 525 2.80 -1.34 -26.29
C ALA A 525 1.90 -1.99 -27.38
N PHE A 526 1.29 -3.13 -27.10
CA PHE A 526 0.58 -3.95 -28.09
C PHE A 526 -0.83 -4.37 -27.67
N THR A 527 -1.60 -3.44 -27.07
CA THR A 527 -3.01 -3.65 -26.71
C THR A 527 -3.99 -3.54 -27.90
N TYR A 528 -3.49 -3.28 -29.12
CA TYR A 528 -4.25 -3.17 -30.36
C TYR A 528 -3.60 -3.99 -31.49
N ALA A 529 -4.38 -4.40 -32.48
CA ALA A 529 -3.87 -5.02 -33.71
C ALA A 529 -3.05 -4.04 -34.55
N LEU A 530 -3.53 -2.80 -34.65
CA LEU A 530 -2.84 -1.67 -35.25
C LEU A 530 -3.04 -0.44 -34.36
N CYS A 531 -1.95 0.18 -33.94
CA CYS A 531 -1.95 1.47 -33.27
C CYS A 531 -1.08 2.50 -34.02
N SER A 532 -1.60 3.72 -34.22
CA SER A 532 -0.83 4.84 -34.78
C SER A 532 -0.87 6.07 -33.87
N ARG A 533 0.32 6.63 -33.56
CA ARG A 533 0.45 7.82 -32.71
C ARG A 533 0.15 9.15 -33.41
N THR A 534 0.02 9.15 -34.74
CA THR A 534 -0.57 10.23 -35.53
C THR A 534 -1.73 9.65 -36.34
N ASP A 535 -1.67 9.66 -37.67
CA ASP A 535 -2.77 9.28 -38.56
C ASP A 535 -2.64 7.84 -39.09
N ILE A 536 -3.74 7.31 -39.64
CA ILE A 536 -3.79 6.09 -40.45
C ILE A 536 -4.33 6.45 -41.84
N GLY A 537 -3.46 6.49 -42.84
CA GLY A 537 -3.81 6.78 -44.23
C GLY A 537 -2.85 7.76 -44.91
N PRO A 538 -2.86 7.84 -46.26
CA PRO A 538 -3.93 7.35 -47.14
C PRO A 538 -4.01 5.82 -47.27
N LEU A 539 -5.23 5.30 -47.18
CA LEU A 539 -5.57 3.90 -47.41
C LEU A 539 -6.21 3.72 -48.80
N SER A 540 -5.48 3.11 -49.74
CA SER A 540 -6.00 2.81 -51.09
C SER A 540 -6.36 1.34 -51.31
N GLN A 541 -6.10 0.47 -50.33
CA GLN A 541 -6.51 -0.94 -50.30
C GLN A 541 -7.03 -1.33 -48.90
N PRO A 542 -7.86 -2.39 -48.78
CA PRO A 542 -8.53 -2.71 -47.52
C PRO A 542 -7.60 -3.04 -46.35
N ILE A 543 -8.03 -2.67 -45.14
CA ILE A 543 -7.50 -3.22 -43.88
C ILE A 543 -8.56 -4.14 -43.28
N THR A 544 -8.14 -5.35 -42.92
CA THR A 544 -8.92 -6.34 -42.17
C THR A 544 -8.18 -6.71 -40.88
N THR A 545 -8.89 -6.79 -39.76
CA THR A 545 -8.40 -7.39 -38.52
C THR A 545 -9.38 -8.43 -37.99
N ASP A 546 -8.84 -9.47 -37.38
CA ASP A 546 -9.51 -10.34 -36.42
C ASP A 546 -8.52 -10.69 -35.30
N ALA A 547 -8.87 -11.63 -34.43
CA ALA A 547 -7.98 -12.06 -33.36
C ALA A 547 -8.06 -13.55 -33.05
N PHE A 548 -7.11 -14.01 -32.25
CA PHE A 548 -7.09 -15.27 -31.51
C PHE A 548 -6.29 -15.06 -30.21
N ASP A 549 -6.14 -16.11 -29.41
CA ASP A 549 -5.24 -16.08 -28.25
C ASP A 549 -4.34 -17.32 -28.28
N SER A 550 -3.05 -17.11 -28.53
CA SER A 550 -2.06 -18.20 -28.60
C SER A 550 -1.73 -18.85 -27.25
N THR A 551 -2.37 -18.41 -26.15
CA THR A 551 -2.39 -19.12 -24.87
C THR A 551 -3.54 -20.15 -24.78
N LEU A 552 -4.62 -19.98 -25.54
CA LEU A 552 -5.86 -20.76 -25.41
C LEU A 552 -6.09 -21.76 -26.55
N GLY A 553 -5.60 -21.47 -27.76
CA GLY A 553 -5.79 -22.36 -28.90
C GLY A 553 -5.13 -21.90 -30.20
N PRO A 554 -5.12 -22.76 -31.24
CA PRO A 554 -4.72 -22.36 -32.58
C PRO A 554 -5.66 -21.28 -33.14
N TYR A 555 -5.12 -20.42 -34.01
CA TYR A 555 -5.91 -19.42 -34.72
C TYR A 555 -7.10 -20.04 -35.47
N VAL A 556 -8.30 -19.53 -35.17
CA VAL A 556 -9.55 -19.82 -35.87
C VAL A 556 -10.01 -18.54 -36.58
N PRO A 557 -10.12 -18.52 -37.92
CA PRO A 557 -10.44 -17.29 -38.66
C PRO A 557 -11.75 -16.62 -38.24
N GLY A 558 -11.74 -15.30 -38.13
CA GLY A 558 -12.94 -14.47 -37.97
C GLY A 558 -13.53 -14.39 -36.55
N MET A 559 -12.77 -14.73 -35.50
CA MET A 559 -13.19 -14.40 -34.12
C MET A 559 -13.23 -12.87 -33.89
N LYS A 560 -13.85 -12.42 -32.78
CA LYS A 560 -13.85 -11.00 -32.39
C LYS A 560 -12.55 -10.62 -31.66
N GLY A 561 -12.25 -9.32 -31.63
CA GLY A 561 -11.00 -8.75 -31.13
C GLY A 561 -10.11 -8.27 -32.28
N GLY A 562 -8.92 -7.77 -31.94
CA GLY A 562 -8.02 -7.14 -32.93
C GLY A 562 -8.42 -5.69 -33.21
N SER A 563 -8.64 -4.93 -32.13
CA SER A 563 -9.02 -3.52 -32.15
C SER A 563 -8.00 -2.63 -32.88
N ILE A 564 -8.44 -1.50 -33.44
CA ILE A 564 -7.56 -0.48 -34.04
C ILE A 564 -7.63 0.82 -33.24
N GLY A 565 -6.47 1.40 -32.93
CA GLY A 565 -6.32 2.70 -32.29
C GLY A 565 -5.62 3.71 -33.20
N VAL A 566 -6.08 4.96 -33.18
CA VAL A 566 -5.38 6.10 -33.81
C VAL A 566 -5.52 7.35 -32.94
N ASN A 567 -4.42 8.08 -32.74
CA ASN A 567 -4.42 9.35 -32.01
C ASN A 567 -4.87 10.54 -32.89
N GLY A 568 -4.65 10.45 -34.20
CA GLY A 568 -5.11 11.38 -35.23
C GLY A 568 -6.37 10.88 -35.94
N THR A 569 -6.41 10.96 -37.27
CA THR A 569 -7.54 10.57 -38.13
C THR A 569 -7.30 9.26 -38.89
N ILE A 570 -8.37 8.65 -39.41
CA ILE A 570 -8.31 7.62 -40.47
C ILE A 570 -8.91 8.18 -41.75
N SER A 571 -8.17 8.08 -42.87
CA SER A 571 -8.54 8.68 -44.15
C SER A 571 -8.66 7.69 -45.34
N ASP A 572 -9.31 8.20 -46.40
CA ASP A 572 -9.32 7.69 -47.77
C ASP A 572 -10.33 6.58 -48.14
N THR A 573 -10.07 5.85 -49.23
CA THR A 573 -11.10 5.29 -50.12
C THR A 573 -11.33 3.79 -49.98
N ALA A 574 -10.47 3.11 -49.23
CA ALA A 574 -10.55 1.68 -49.01
C ALA A 574 -11.66 1.26 -48.03
N LYS A 575 -11.90 -0.05 -47.97
CA LYS A 575 -12.76 -0.72 -47.00
C LYS A 575 -12.02 -0.96 -45.69
N LEU A 576 -12.70 -0.80 -44.55
CA LEU A 576 -12.18 -1.09 -43.22
C LEU A 576 -13.02 -2.18 -42.56
N GLN A 577 -12.40 -3.28 -42.14
CA GLN A 577 -13.07 -4.40 -41.47
C GLN A 577 -12.34 -4.75 -40.16
N ILE A 578 -12.86 -4.28 -39.04
CA ILE A 578 -12.21 -4.41 -37.73
C ILE A 578 -12.94 -5.46 -36.89
N GLY A 579 -12.22 -6.47 -36.44
CA GLY A 579 -12.75 -7.54 -35.58
C GLY A 579 -13.04 -7.09 -34.14
N GLY A 580 -12.43 -5.99 -33.70
CA GLY A 580 -12.52 -5.45 -32.33
C GLY A 580 -13.18 -4.07 -32.23
N ASP A 581 -12.78 -3.30 -31.21
CA ASP A 581 -13.12 -1.88 -31.07
C ASP A 581 -12.37 -1.03 -32.14
N LEU A 582 -12.98 0.06 -32.62
CA LEU A 582 -12.29 1.12 -33.37
C LEU A 582 -12.22 2.38 -32.49
N ARG A 583 -11.03 2.94 -32.27
CA ARG A 583 -10.81 4.16 -31.48
C ARG A 583 -10.07 5.23 -32.27
N VAL A 584 -10.73 6.38 -32.48
CA VAL A 584 -10.19 7.58 -33.15
C VAL A 584 -10.16 8.73 -32.15
N GLY A 585 -8.97 9.05 -31.63
CA GLY A 585 -8.75 10.13 -30.65
C GLY A 585 -8.57 11.52 -31.27
N GLY A 586 -8.38 11.61 -32.59
CA GLY A 586 -8.11 12.89 -33.26
C GLY A 586 -9.37 13.70 -33.54
N ALA A 587 -9.31 15.01 -33.30
CA ALA A 587 -10.44 15.93 -33.53
C ALA A 587 -10.91 16.04 -35.00
N ALA A 588 -10.15 15.51 -35.96
CA ALA A 588 -10.55 15.41 -37.37
C ALA A 588 -11.45 14.18 -37.67
N GLY A 589 -11.56 13.23 -36.73
CA GLY A 589 -12.51 12.12 -36.75
C GLY A 589 -12.30 11.07 -37.85
N LEU A 590 -13.36 10.32 -38.15
CA LEU A 590 -13.35 9.23 -39.13
C LEU A 590 -13.88 9.68 -40.51
N SER A 591 -12.98 9.76 -41.50
CA SER A 591 -13.27 10.37 -42.82
C SER A 591 -12.97 9.40 -43.98
N MET A 592 -13.85 8.41 -44.16
CA MET A 592 -13.67 7.34 -45.15
C MET A 592 -14.70 7.37 -46.29
N LYS A 593 -14.28 6.84 -47.45
CA LYS A 593 -15.10 6.75 -48.68
C LYS A 593 -15.45 5.31 -49.11
N GLY A 594 -14.94 4.29 -48.41
CA GLY A 594 -15.34 2.88 -48.54
C GLY A 594 -16.25 2.43 -47.39
N ASP A 595 -16.63 1.14 -47.39
CA ASP A 595 -17.44 0.58 -46.30
C ASP A 595 -16.61 0.41 -45.01
N ILE A 596 -17.25 0.61 -43.86
CA ILE A 596 -16.67 0.46 -42.53
C ILE A 596 -17.45 -0.61 -41.78
N THR A 597 -16.76 -1.61 -41.22
CA THR A 597 -17.32 -2.62 -40.33
C THR A 597 -16.49 -2.68 -39.06
N VAL A 598 -17.14 -2.51 -37.91
CA VAL A 598 -16.54 -2.60 -36.57
C VAL A 598 -17.33 -3.66 -35.79
N ARG A 599 -16.66 -4.75 -35.39
CA ARG A 599 -17.33 -5.91 -34.79
C ARG A 599 -17.42 -5.84 -33.26
N GLN A 600 -16.86 -4.81 -32.64
CA GLN A 600 -17.20 -4.39 -31.28
C GLN A 600 -17.62 -2.90 -31.30
N ARG A 601 -17.10 -2.05 -30.39
CA ARG A 601 -17.55 -0.66 -30.19
C ARG A 601 -16.82 0.33 -31.12
N LEU A 602 -17.51 1.39 -31.52
CA LEU A 602 -16.91 2.54 -32.23
C LEU A 602 -16.71 3.71 -31.26
N TYR A 603 -15.53 4.33 -31.27
CA TYR A 603 -15.21 5.57 -30.56
C TYR A 603 -14.60 6.59 -31.53
N ASP A 604 -15.23 7.76 -31.67
CA ASP A 604 -14.77 8.85 -32.53
C ASP A 604 -14.82 10.21 -31.80
N GLN A 605 -13.66 10.82 -31.61
CA GLN A 605 -13.50 12.14 -31.00
C GLN A 605 -13.89 13.31 -31.92
N GLY A 606 -13.98 13.06 -33.23
CA GLY A 606 -14.26 14.06 -34.26
C GLY A 606 -15.57 13.80 -35.01
N PRO A 607 -15.72 14.39 -36.21
CA PRO A 607 -16.88 14.19 -37.08
C PRO A 607 -16.86 12.81 -37.76
N LEU A 608 -18.00 12.14 -37.79
CA LEU A 608 -18.17 10.85 -38.45
C LEU A 608 -18.74 11.03 -39.88
N GLY A 609 -17.90 10.78 -40.89
CA GLY A 609 -18.24 10.95 -42.32
C GLY A 609 -18.65 9.65 -43.01
N ILE A 610 -19.96 9.40 -43.14
CA ILE A 610 -20.52 8.17 -43.73
C ILE A 610 -20.77 8.36 -45.24
N SER A 611 -19.84 7.87 -46.07
CA SER A 611 -19.92 7.93 -47.55
C SER A 611 -20.49 6.65 -48.21
N LYS A 612 -20.49 5.54 -47.46
CA LYS A 612 -20.91 4.18 -47.87
C LYS A 612 -21.57 3.47 -46.69
N LEU A 613 -21.46 2.15 -46.56
CA LEU A 613 -22.04 1.41 -45.45
C LEU A 613 -21.19 1.55 -44.19
N LEU A 614 -21.81 1.97 -43.08
CA LEU A 614 -21.28 1.79 -41.72
C LEU A 614 -22.00 0.61 -41.05
N SER A 615 -21.25 -0.29 -40.42
CA SER A 615 -21.78 -1.36 -39.57
C SER A 615 -20.99 -1.41 -38.26
N VAL A 616 -21.68 -1.27 -37.12
CA VAL A 616 -21.11 -1.43 -35.77
C VAL A 616 -21.94 -2.50 -35.04
N GLU A 617 -21.29 -3.58 -34.58
CA GLU A 617 -21.98 -4.70 -33.90
C GLU A 617 -22.27 -4.46 -32.41
N GLU A 618 -21.65 -3.45 -31.77
CA GLU A 618 -21.95 -3.01 -30.39
C GLU A 618 -22.33 -1.51 -30.37
N ASP A 619 -21.97 -0.79 -29.31
CA ASP A 619 -22.26 0.64 -29.12
C ASP A 619 -21.34 1.55 -29.97
N ALA A 620 -21.78 2.80 -30.16
CA ALA A 620 -20.99 3.85 -30.80
C ALA A 620 -20.96 5.13 -29.94
N PHE A 621 -19.78 5.73 -29.81
CA PHE A 621 -19.52 6.95 -29.05
C PHE A 621 -18.93 7.99 -30.00
N VAL A 622 -19.71 9.00 -30.40
CA VAL A 622 -19.30 9.99 -31.42
C VAL A 622 -19.46 11.41 -30.89
N ASN A 623 -18.35 12.12 -30.72
CA ASN A 623 -18.32 13.47 -30.18
C ASN A 623 -18.67 14.56 -31.21
N GLY A 624 -18.24 14.40 -32.47
CA GLY A 624 -18.49 15.37 -33.53
C GLY A 624 -19.78 15.14 -34.33
N PRO A 625 -20.06 15.99 -35.34
CA PRO A 625 -21.22 15.84 -36.20
C PRO A 625 -21.20 14.53 -37.00
N ILE A 626 -22.31 13.79 -36.98
CA ILE A 626 -22.53 12.61 -37.82
C ILE A 626 -23.13 13.05 -39.15
N THR A 627 -22.50 12.70 -40.27
CA THR A 627 -22.93 13.12 -41.60
C THR A 627 -23.01 11.94 -42.56
N ALA A 628 -23.99 11.96 -43.47
CA ALA A 628 -24.14 10.95 -44.51
C ALA A 628 -24.14 11.62 -45.89
N SER A 629 -23.41 11.04 -46.85
CA SER A 629 -23.30 11.58 -48.21
C SER A 629 -23.15 10.46 -49.26
N GLY A 630 -23.40 10.76 -50.54
CA GLY A 630 -23.11 9.82 -51.64
C GLY A 630 -23.88 8.48 -51.60
N GLY A 631 -25.03 8.44 -50.89
CA GLY A 631 -25.80 7.23 -50.62
C GLY A 631 -25.36 6.45 -49.38
N GLY A 632 -24.48 7.01 -48.54
CA GLY A 632 -24.04 6.43 -47.28
C GLY A 632 -25.16 6.32 -46.24
N GLY A 633 -25.01 5.35 -45.34
CA GLY A 633 -25.96 4.96 -44.30
C GLY A 633 -25.42 3.77 -43.52
N GLY A 634 -26.20 3.17 -42.62
CA GLY A 634 -25.67 2.07 -41.82
C GLY A 634 -26.52 1.59 -40.66
N THR A 635 -25.90 0.75 -39.84
CA THR A 635 -26.46 0.18 -38.60
C THR A 635 -25.44 0.25 -37.47
N ILE A 636 -25.83 0.78 -36.33
CA ILE A 636 -25.19 0.56 -35.02
C ILE A 636 -26.13 -0.37 -34.25
N ALA A 637 -25.69 -1.56 -33.86
CA ALA A 637 -26.57 -2.52 -33.20
C ALA A 637 -26.89 -2.13 -31.74
N GLY A 638 -25.96 -1.44 -31.07
CA GLY A 638 -26.12 -0.92 -29.71
C GLY A 638 -26.63 0.52 -29.64
N VAL A 639 -26.23 1.19 -28.57
CA VAL A 639 -26.54 2.58 -28.25
C VAL A 639 -25.60 3.53 -28.99
N LEU A 640 -26.15 4.60 -29.57
CA LEU A 640 -25.37 5.73 -30.08
C LEU A 640 -25.30 6.82 -29.00
N THR A 641 -24.13 7.00 -28.38
CA THR A 641 -23.85 8.11 -27.47
C THR A 641 -23.22 9.26 -28.24
N THR A 642 -23.83 10.45 -28.17
CA THR A 642 -23.33 11.64 -28.88
C THR A 642 -23.85 12.94 -28.23
N PRO A 643 -23.14 14.09 -28.34
CA PRO A 643 -23.63 15.36 -27.80
C PRO A 643 -24.93 15.90 -28.42
N ASN A 644 -25.42 15.35 -29.54
CA ASN A 644 -26.65 15.81 -30.20
C ASN A 644 -27.42 14.69 -30.92
N CYS A 645 -28.46 14.15 -30.27
CA CYS A 645 -29.31 13.11 -30.84
C CYS A 645 -30.32 13.63 -31.89
N SER A 646 -30.53 14.95 -31.98
CA SER A 646 -31.54 15.55 -32.88
C SER A 646 -31.09 15.64 -34.35
N ASN A 647 -29.77 15.59 -34.60
CA ASN A 647 -29.16 15.88 -35.90
C ASN A 647 -28.49 14.66 -36.56
N ILE A 648 -29.02 13.45 -36.34
CA ILE A 648 -28.46 12.21 -36.90
C ILE A 648 -29.08 11.94 -38.29
N PRO A 649 -28.30 11.53 -39.31
CA PRO A 649 -28.84 11.19 -40.62
C PRO A 649 -29.77 9.98 -40.56
N GLY A 650 -31.02 10.11 -41.02
CA GLY A 650 -32.03 9.03 -41.01
C GLY A 650 -31.75 7.80 -41.89
N ALA A 651 -30.57 7.74 -42.54
CA ALA A 651 -30.04 6.55 -43.20
C ALA A 651 -29.14 5.69 -42.28
N LEU A 652 -28.88 6.15 -41.05
CA LEU A 652 -28.18 5.41 -40.00
C LEU A 652 -29.20 4.94 -38.95
N ALA A 653 -29.38 3.62 -38.83
CA ALA A 653 -30.19 3.02 -37.79
C ALA A 653 -29.36 2.71 -36.54
N PHE A 654 -29.97 2.84 -35.36
CA PHE A 654 -29.37 2.58 -34.05
C PHE A 654 -30.47 2.14 -33.06
N ALA A 655 -30.14 1.36 -32.02
CA ALA A 655 -31.15 0.85 -31.09
C ALA A 655 -31.74 1.95 -30.20
N SER A 656 -30.91 2.88 -29.74
CA SER A 656 -31.30 4.10 -29.03
C SER A 656 -30.19 5.15 -29.14
N CYS A 657 -30.50 6.41 -28.83
CA CYS A 657 -29.51 7.48 -28.76
C CYS A 657 -29.48 8.10 -27.36
N THR A 658 -28.28 8.21 -26.79
CA THR A 658 -28.02 8.82 -25.48
C THR A 658 -27.31 10.15 -25.69
N GLN A 659 -27.96 11.26 -25.32
CA GLN A 659 -27.37 12.57 -25.49
C GLN A 659 -26.43 12.92 -24.32
N ALA A 660 -25.13 12.67 -24.51
CA ALA A 660 -24.09 12.90 -23.50
C ALA A 660 -22.77 13.36 -24.14
N PRO A 661 -21.89 14.05 -23.40
CA PRO A 661 -20.52 14.34 -23.84
C PRO A 661 -19.77 13.03 -24.13
N VAL A 662 -18.98 13.02 -25.21
CA VAL A 662 -18.08 11.92 -25.56
C VAL A 662 -16.65 12.43 -25.49
N ASN A 663 -15.77 11.64 -24.87
CA ASN A 663 -14.34 11.89 -24.83
C ASN A 663 -13.60 10.58 -25.11
N VAL A 664 -12.78 10.57 -26.16
CA VAL A 664 -11.92 9.44 -26.55
C VAL A 664 -10.47 9.84 -26.29
N PRO A 665 -9.84 9.35 -25.21
CA PRO A 665 -8.41 9.56 -24.97
C PRO A 665 -7.56 9.04 -26.13
N ALA A 666 -6.34 9.55 -26.28
CA ALA A 666 -5.37 9.10 -27.28
C ALA A 666 -5.07 7.59 -27.11
N PRO A 667 -5.58 6.70 -27.98
CA PRO A 667 -5.56 5.25 -27.73
C PRO A 667 -4.16 4.63 -27.82
N CYS A 668 -3.22 5.29 -28.50
CA CYS A 668 -1.86 4.79 -28.76
C CYS A 668 -0.80 5.50 -27.92
N GLY A 669 -1.17 5.99 -26.74
CA GLY A 669 -0.28 6.70 -25.83
C GLY A 669 0.17 8.06 -26.34
N THR A 670 1.07 8.69 -25.61
CA THR A 670 1.55 10.07 -25.79
C THR A 670 2.96 10.09 -26.41
N ALA A 671 3.72 11.17 -26.17
CA ALA A 671 5.15 11.25 -26.48
C ALA A 671 6.06 10.75 -25.34
N LEU A 672 5.52 10.53 -24.14
CA LEU A 672 6.26 9.99 -23.00
C LEU A 672 6.26 8.46 -23.00
N ASP A 673 5.15 7.85 -23.44
CA ASP A 673 4.92 6.39 -23.46
C ASP A 673 5.65 5.67 -24.62
N VAL A 674 6.71 6.28 -25.16
CA VAL A 674 7.42 5.78 -26.33
C VAL A 674 8.68 5.03 -25.93
N VAL A 675 8.75 3.74 -26.29
CA VAL A 675 9.88 2.86 -25.94
C VAL A 675 11.20 3.50 -26.40
N PRO A 676 12.17 3.75 -25.51
CA PRO A 676 13.40 4.46 -25.84
C PRO A 676 14.44 3.52 -26.48
N VAL A 677 14.05 2.85 -27.58
CA VAL A 677 14.80 1.79 -28.29
C VAL A 677 16.30 2.10 -28.42
N ARG A 678 16.67 3.31 -28.83
CA ARG A 678 18.07 3.72 -29.00
C ARG A 678 18.86 3.82 -27.69
N GLN A 679 18.23 4.20 -26.58
CA GLN A 679 18.89 4.27 -25.27
C GLN A 679 19.14 2.85 -24.74
N ILE A 680 18.15 1.96 -24.91
CA ILE A 680 18.26 0.52 -24.62
C ILE A 680 19.42 -0.08 -25.44
N VAL A 681 19.43 0.11 -26.76
CA VAL A 681 20.52 -0.40 -27.63
C VAL A 681 21.88 0.20 -27.27
N ALA A 682 21.97 1.49 -26.96
CA ALA A 682 23.23 2.12 -26.56
C ALA A 682 23.75 1.62 -25.20
N HIS A 683 22.86 1.23 -24.28
CA HIS A 683 23.24 0.55 -23.05
C HIS A 683 23.86 -0.83 -23.34
N PHE A 684 23.25 -1.62 -24.21
CA PHE A 684 23.73 -2.96 -24.56
C PHE A 684 24.88 -2.99 -25.59
N GLU A 685 25.20 -1.89 -26.27
CA GLU A 685 26.45 -1.77 -27.07
C GLU A 685 27.72 -1.81 -26.20
N ASN A 686 27.62 -1.48 -24.91
CA ASN A 686 28.71 -1.64 -23.96
C ASN A 686 28.96 -3.15 -23.65
N PRO A 687 30.17 -3.70 -23.91
CA PRO A 687 30.48 -5.10 -23.61
C PRO A 687 30.37 -5.52 -22.14
N ALA A 688 30.32 -4.57 -21.20
CA ALA A 688 30.07 -4.87 -19.78
C ALA A 688 28.59 -5.21 -19.48
N ASN A 689 27.67 -4.89 -20.40
CA ASN A 689 26.23 -5.02 -20.22
C ASN A 689 25.61 -6.16 -21.06
N ASN A 690 26.40 -6.84 -21.90
CA ASN A 690 25.93 -7.90 -22.81
C ASN A 690 26.74 -9.20 -22.69
N ASP A 691 26.15 -10.30 -23.16
CA ASP A 691 26.67 -11.66 -23.05
C ASP A 691 27.54 -12.09 -24.25
N ASN A 692 27.85 -11.20 -25.21
CA ASN A 692 28.65 -11.56 -26.39
C ASN A 692 30.00 -12.16 -25.99
N ALA A 693 30.67 -11.58 -24.99
CA ALA A 693 31.95 -12.06 -24.50
C ALA A 693 31.85 -13.44 -23.82
N ALA A 694 30.70 -13.75 -23.19
CA ALA A 694 30.48 -15.04 -22.54
C ALA A 694 30.34 -16.19 -23.55
N ILE A 695 29.83 -15.92 -24.75
CA ILE A 695 29.69 -16.90 -25.84
C ILE A 695 30.64 -16.66 -27.04
N GLY A 696 31.57 -15.72 -26.96
CA GLY A 696 32.51 -15.40 -28.04
C GLY A 696 31.89 -14.80 -29.32
N LEU A 697 30.68 -14.22 -29.25
CA LEU A 697 29.98 -13.67 -30.42
C LEU A 697 30.62 -12.37 -30.93
N ASP A 698 31.18 -12.41 -32.14
CA ASP A 698 31.57 -11.18 -32.86
C ASP A 698 30.32 -10.37 -33.20
N LYS A 699 30.26 -9.13 -32.70
CA LYS A 699 29.17 -8.19 -32.97
C LYS A 699 28.99 -7.84 -34.46
N ASN A 700 29.93 -8.19 -35.33
CA ASN A 700 29.85 -7.98 -36.78
C ASN A 700 29.44 -9.23 -37.57
N ALA A 701 29.20 -10.38 -36.91
CA ALA A 701 29.02 -11.69 -37.57
C ALA A 701 27.93 -11.72 -38.66
N LEU A 702 26.90 -10.87 -38.54
CA LEU A 702 25.77 -10.77 -39.48
C LEU A 702 25.75 -9.48 -40.31
N ALA A 703 26.75 -8.60 -40.19
CA ALA A 703 26.77 -7.30 -40.84
C ALA A 703 26.96 -7.37 -42.37
N ASN A 704 27.76 -8.33 -42.84
CA ASN A 704 27.92 -8.69 -44.26
C ASN A 704 28.55 -10.10 -44.40
N PRO A 705 27.78 -11.18 -44.17
CA PRO A 705 28.31 -12.55 -44.20
C PRO A 705 28.69 -12.97 -45.63
N SER A 706 29.73 -13.79 -45.77
CA SER A 706 30.28 -14.24 -47.06
C SER A 706 29.44 -15.32 -47.78
N GLY A 707 28.41 -15.84 -47.11
CA GLY A 707 27.47 -16.83 -47.63
C GLY A 707 26.21 -16.87 -46.77
N ALA A 708 25.29 -17.80 -47.04
CA ALA A 708 24.14 -18.02 -46.17
C ALA A 708 24.62 -18.53 -44.79
N ILE A 709 24.03 -18.01 -43.71
CA ILE A 709 24.53 -18.21 -42.35
C ILE A 709 23.39 -18.35 -41.34
N ARG A 710 23.68 -19.02 -40.22
CA ARG A 710 22.78 -19.18 -39.08
C ARG A 710 23.45 -18.72 -37.78
N LEU A 711 22.70 -18.08 -36.88
CA LEU A 711 23.14 -17.70 -35.54
C LEU A 711 22.15 -18.29 -34.51
N ASP A 712 22.66 -19.19 -33.67
CA ASP A 712 21.92 -19.83 -32.59
C ASP A 712 22.24 -19.10 -31.27
N LEU A 713 21.23 -18.50 -30.64
CA LEU A 713 21.37 -17.66 -29.44
C LEU A 713 20.79 -18.35 -28.19
N PRO A 714 21.57 -18.53 -27.12
CA PRO A 714 21.05 -18.87 -25.79
C PRO A 714 20.13 -17.80 -25.21
N CYS A 715 19.73 -17.96 -23.94
CA CYS A 715 19.20 -16.83 -23.18
C CYS A 715 20.24 -15.72 -22.99
N GLY A 716 19.79 -14.50 -22.70
CA GLY A 716 20.66 -13.38 -22.36
C GLY A 716 20.54 -12.20 -23.33
N TYR A 717 21.53 -11.32 -23.29
CA TYR A 717 21.52 -10.02 -23.95
C TYR A 717 22.64 -9.97 -24.99
N TYR A 718 22.34 -9.87 -26.28
CA TYR A 718 23.33 -9.95 -27.35
C TYR A 718 23.35 -8.70 -28.23
N HIS A 719 24.55 -8.23 -28.58
CA HIS A 719 24.77 -7.04 -29.37
C HIS A 719 25.28 -7.34 -30.79
N LEU A 720 24.74 -6.65 -31.79
CA LEU A 720 25.26 -6.62 -33.15
C LEU A 720 25.41 -5.16 -33.64
N THR A 721 26.39 -4.90 -34.50
CA THR A 721 26.58 -3.59 -35.13
C THR A 721 25.50 -3.31 -36.17
N SER A 722 25.23 -4.27 -37.05
CA SER A 722 24.13 -4.27 -38.01
C SER A 722 23.80 -5.71 -38.45
N ILE A 723 22.71 -5.87 -39.20
CA ILE A 723 22.40 -7.11 -39.95
C ILE A 723 22.21 -6.73 -41.41
N GLY A 724 22.86 -7.42 -42.35
CA GLY A 724 22.63 -7.17 -43.77
C GLY A 724 23.52 -7.93 -44.74
N GLY A 725 23.46 -7.52 -46.00
CA GLY A 725 24.27 -8.07 -47.09
C GLY A 725 23.46 -8.81 -48.16
N SER A 726 24.15 -9.63 -48.97
CA SER A 726 23.61 -10.29 -50.16
C SER A 726 23.24 -11.77 -49.98
N HIS A 727 23.18 -12.26 -48.74
CA HIS A 727 22.98 -13.67 -48.39
C HIS A 727 21.85 -13.87 -47.38
N ALA A 728 21.30 -15.09 -47.31
CA ALA A 728 20.23 -15.43 -46.38
C ALA A 728 20.77 -15.57 -44.95
N ILE A 729 20.04 -15.02 -43.99
CA ILE A 729 20.41 -14.99 -42.57
C ILE A 729 19.28 -15.62 -41.76
N THR A 730 19.61 -16.55 -40.88
CA THR A 730 18.66 -17.17 -39.95
C THR A 730 19.15 -16.98 -38.51
N ILE A 731 18.29 -16.52 -37.60
CA ILE A 731 18.57 -16.41 -36.16
C ILE A 731 17.61 -17.31 -35.40
N ILE A 732 18.09 -18.04 -34.39
CA ILE A 732 17.27 -18.88 -33.51
C ILE A 732 17.49 -18.45 -32.06
N ALA A 733 16.43 -18.39 -31.26
CA ALA A 733 16.49 -18.14 -29.82
C ALA A 733 16.10 -19.39 -29.03
N HIS A 734 16.95 -19.80 -28.08
CA HIS A 734 16.80 -21.02 -27.26
C HIS A 734 16.38 -20.72 -25.79
N GLY A 735 15.94 -19.50 -25.51
CA GLY A 735 15.52 -19.07 -24.17
C GLY A 735 14.94 -17.65 -24.21
N ARG A 736 15.01 -16.94 -23.08
CA ARG A 736 14.68 -15.51 -23.05
C ARG A 736 15.86 -14.70 -23.57
N THR A 737 15.74 -14.18 -24.79
CA THR A 737 16.85 -13.61 -25.57
C THR A 737 16.54 -12.17 -25.98
N GLY A 738 17.40 -11.22 -25.61
CA GLY A 738 17.38 -9.84 -26.10
C GLY A 738 18.45 -9.64 -27.18
N LEU A 739 18.10 -9.06 -28.32
CA LEU A 739 19.01 -8.81 -29.44
C LEU A 739 19.04 -7.31 -29.81
N PHE A 740 20.16 -6.65 -29.56
CA PHE A 740 20.32 -5.20 -29.64
C PHE A 740 21.22 -4.84 -30.85
N ILE A 741 20.70 -4.05 -31.78
CA ILE A 741 21.32 -3.78 -33.08
C ILE A 741 21.52 -2.27 -33.23
N SER A 742 22.77 -1.79 -33.26
CA SER A 742 23.06 -0.34 -33.28
C SER A 742 22.66 0.37 -34.57
N GLY A 743 22.80 -0.32 -35.71
CA GLY A 743 22.49 0.19 -37.05
C GLY A 743 21.23 -0.38 -37.68
N SER A 744 21.19 -0.37 -39.02
CA SER A 744 20.08 -0.91 -39.81
C SER A 744 20.03 -2.44 -39.82
N VAL A 745 18.86 -2.96 -40.18
CA VAL A 745 18.63 -4.31 -40.68
C VAL A 745 18.29 -4.20 -42.18
N ASP A 746 19.32 -4.30 -43.04
CA ASP A 746 19.25 -4.03 -44.48
C ASP A 746 19.31 -5.35 -45.30
N ILE A 747 18.13 -5.87 -45.68
CA ILE A 747 17.93 -7.26 -46.11
C ILE A 747 17.61 -7.37 -47.61
N THR A 748 18.39 -8.19 -48.34
CA THR A 748 18.21 -8.44 -49.79
C THR A 748 17.97 -9.91 -50.17
N LYS A 749 17.87 -10.79 -49.17
CA LYS A 749 17.61 -12.25 -49.25
C LYS A 749 16.67 -12.64 -48.11
N PRO A 750 16.14 -13.88 -48.04
CA PRO A 750 15.32 -14.30 -46.90
C PRO A 750 16.04 -14.09 -45.57
N PHE A 751 15.41 -13.34 -44.67
CA PHE A 751 15.80 -13.17 -43.27
C PHE A 751 14.77 -13.90 -42.42
N ASN A 752 15.22 -14.93 -41.70
CA ASN A 752 14.41 -15.71 -40.79
C ASN A 752 14.86 -15.47 -39.36
N VAL A 753 13.90 -15.41 -38.44
CA VAL A 753 14.13 -15.37 -37.00
C VAL A 753 13.10 -16.29 -36.37
N SER A 754 13.54 -17.36 -35.71
CA SER A 754 12.67 -18.35 -35.07
C SER A 754 13.03 -18.51 -33.59
N LEU A 755 12.14 -19.16 -32.85
CA LEU A 755 12.27 -19.43 -31.43
C LEU A 755 12.01 -20.92 -31.19
N ASP A 756 12.74 -21.49 -30.23
CA ASP A 756 12.41 -22.81 -29.68
C ASP A 756 11.15 -22.73 -28.79
N PRO A 757 10.44 -23.85 -28.54
CA PRO A 757 9.31 -23.88 -27.62
C PRO A 757 9.71 -23.40 -26.21
N GLY A 758 9.05 -22.36 -25.71
CA GLY A 758 9.36 -21.74 -24.42
C GLY A 758 10.44 -20.64 -24.45
N ALA A 759 10.98 -20.30 -25.61
CA ALA A 759 11.83 -19.12 -25.79
C ALA A 759 11.00 -17.83 -25.98
N THR A 760 11.59 -16.67 -25.68
CA THR A 760 11.05 -15.34 -25.98
C THR A 760 12.14 -14.50 -26.63
N LEU A 761 11.81 -13.68 -27.62
CA LEU A 761 12.80 -12.88 -28.35
C LEU A 761 12.37 -11.42 -28.45
N ASP A 762 13.22 -10.54 -27.92
CA ASP A 762 13.07 -9.09 -27.99
C ASP A 762 14.19 -8.46 -28.82
N VAL A 763 13.88 -8.04 -30.05
CA VAL A 763 14.84 -7.42 -30.99
C VAL A 763 14.70 -5.91 -30.94
N PHE A 764 15.77 -5.18 -30.62
CA PHE A 764 15.81 -3.72 -30.59
C PHE A 764 16.77 -3.19 -31.67
N ILE A 765 16.25 -2.35 -32.56
CA ILE A 765 16.96 -1.84 -33.75
C ILE A 765 17.07 -0.32 -33.64
N GLY A 766 18.30 0.18 -33.44
CA GLY A 766 18.60 1.59 -33.35
C GLY A 766 18.60 2.33 -34.71
N GLY A 767 18.65 1.58 -35.81
CA GLY A 767 18.52 2.08 -37.17
C GLY A 767 17.10 1.98 -37.75
N VAL A 768 17.03 1.52 -39.00
CA VAL A 768 15.78 1.18 -39.72
C VAL A 768 15.80 -0.29 -40.15
N MET A 769 14.62 -0.88 -40.38
CA MET A 769 14.48 -2.21 -40.96
C MET A 769 13.95 -2.09 -42.39
N ALA A 770 14.76 -2.49 -43.38
CA ALA A 770 14.42 -2.43 -44.79
C ALA A 770 14.63 -3.79 -45.44
N SER A 771 13.60 -4.32 -46.12
CA SER A 771 13.71 -5.59 -46.87
C SER A 771 13.09 -5.51 -48.25
N SER A 772 13.81 -6.06 -49.23
CA SER A 772 13.30 -6.35 -50.59
C SER A 772 12.82 -7.79 -50.75
N GLN A 773 12.65 -8.54 -49.66
CA GLN A 773 12.17 -9.91 -49.58
C GLN A 773 11.19 -10.08 -48.39
N ALA A 774 10.48 -11.21 -48.34
CA ALA A 774 9.71 -11.58 -47.15
C ALA A 774 10.64 -11.74 -45.93
N ILE A 775 10.43 -10.90 -44.92
CA ILE A 775 10.95 -11.09 -43.57
C ILE A 775 10.10 -12.16 -42.89
N ARG A 776 10.72 -13.09 -42.16
CA ARG A 776 10.03 -14.01 -41.27
C ARG A 776 10.60 -13.85 -39.87
N ILE A 777 9.79 -13.36 -38.95
CA ILE A 777 10.11 -13.33 -37.52
C ILE A 777 9.03 -14.13 -36.80
N GLY A 778 9.41 -14.84 -35.76
CA GLY A 778 8.52 -15.67 -34.96
C GLY A 778 7.81 -16.76 -35.76
N THR A 779 6.67 -17.20 -35.22
CA THR A 779 5.80 -18.23 -35.80
C THR A 779 4.34 -17.82 -35.60
N PRO A 780 3.44 -18.11 -36.57
CA PRO A 780 2.01 -17.79 -36.43
C PRO A 780 1.34 -18.58 -35.30
N ALA A 781 1.98 -19.63 -34.78
CA ALA A 781 1.52 -20.34 -33.60
C ALA A 781 1.75 -19.56 -32.28
N TYR A 782 2.77 -18.70 -32.22
CA TYR A 782 3.21 -17.98 -31.01
C TYR A 782 3.73 -16.57 -31.32
N PRO A 783 2.95 -15.69 -31.97
CA PRO A 783 3.47 -14.39 -32.37
C PRO A 783 3.77 -13.48 -31.17
N ARG A 784 2.99 -13.52 -30.08
CA ARG A 784 3.19 -12.63 -28.91
C ARG A 784 4.59 -12.66 -28.28
N VAL A 785 5.32 -13.79 -28.38
CA VAL A 785 6.67 -13.96 -27.79
C VAL A 785 7.81 -13.50 -28.70
N SER A 786 7.47 -12.96 -29.88
CA SER A 786 8.42 -12.42 -30.86
C SER A 786 8.20 -10.91 -31.00
N ARG A 787 9.05 -10.10 -30.37
CA ARG A 787 8.85 -8.65 -30.20
C ARG A 787 9.98 -7.89 -30.90
N VAL A 788 9.64 -6.89 -31.71
CA VAL A 788 10.59 -6.16 -32.57
C VAL A 788 10.37 -4.66 -32.44
N TYR A 789 11.34 -3.95 -31.88
CA TYR A 789 11.27 -2.52 -31.61
C TYR A 789 12.28 -1.75 -32.47
N ILE A 790 11.83 -0.73 -33.19
CA ILE A 790 12.57 -0.09 -34.28
C ILE A 790 12.57 1.44 -34.12
N GLY A 791 13.74 2.04 -34.30
CA GLY A 791 13.90 3.47 -34.56
C GLY A 791 14.25 4.32 -33.35
N SER A 792 14.12 5.64 -33.52
CA SER A 792 14.50 6.65 -32.53
C SER A 792 13.90 8.00 -32.90
N PRO A 793 13.82 9.00 -32.00
CA PRO A 793 13.31 10.33 -32.34
C PRO A 793 14.18 11.09 -33.36
N SER A 794 15.43 10.69 -33.54
CA SER A 794 16.35 11.29 -34.52
C SER A 794 17.49 10.34 -34.92
N CYS A 795 17.45 9.88 -36.17
CA CYS A 795 18.63 9.36 -36.86
C CYS A 795 18.68 9.91 -38.29
N LYS A 796 19.90 10.04 -38.83
CA LYS A 796 20.20 10.58 -40.15
C LYS A 796 20.58 9.44 -41.09
N GLY A 797 19.95 9.37 -42.26
CA GLY A 797 20.39 8.47 -43.34
C GLY A 797 21.72 8.92 -43.96
N SER A 798 21.94 10.24 -44.04
CA SER A 798 23.17 10.87 -44.51
C SER A 798 23.34 12.27 -43.89
N GLY A 799 24.52 12.89 -44.05
CA GLY A 799 24.86 14.19 -43.47
C GLY A 799 25.83 14.07 -42.30
N THR A 800 26.01 15.15 -41.52
CA THR A 800 27.03 15.23 -40.47
C THR A 800 26.62 14.58 -39.16
N CYS A 801 27.60 14.06 -38.42
CA CYS A 801 27.44 13.37 -37.13
C CYS A 801 28.58 13.72 -36.16
N SER A 802 28.33 13.53 -34.87
CA SER A 802 29.34 13.51 -33.80
C SER A 802 29.55 12.11 -33.21
N ALA A 803 28.56 11.21 -33.34
CA ALA A 803 28.65 9.82 -32.89
C ALA A 803 27.92 8.86 -33.85
N ASN A 804 28.17 7.55 -33.71
CA ASN A 804 27.34 6.50 -34.33
C ASN A 804 25.84 6.71 -34.01
N ALA A 805 25.54 7.26 -32.84
CA ALA A 805 24.23 7.67 -32.37
C ALA A 805 23.55 8.79 -33.20
N ASP A 806 24.20 9.40 -34.20
CA ASP A 806 23.52 10.27 -35.16
C ASP A 806 22.92 9.51 -36.36
N CYS A 807 23.44 8.33 -36.68
CA CYS A 807 23.27 7.72 -38.00
C CYS A 807 22.32 6.53 -37.96
N CYS A 808 21.39 6.43 -38.92
CA CYS A 808 20.48 5.29 -39.00
C CYS A 808 21.22 3.98 -39.37
N SER A 809 22.36 4.08 -40.07
CA SER A 809 23.26 2.95 -40.31
C SER A 809 24.04 2.49 -39.07
N GLY A 810 23.98 3.22 -37.96
CA GLY A 810 24.83 2.99 -36.78
C GLY A 810 26.30 3.34 -36.97
N VAL A 811 26.69 3.98 -38.09
CA VAL A 811 28.09 4.27 -38.43
C VAL A 811 28.31 5.74 -38.79
N CYS A 812 29.08 6.44 -37.95
CA CYS A 812 29.58 7.79 -38.17
C CYS A 812 31.07 7.75 -38.55
N ASN A 813 31.38 7.92 -39.83
CA ASN A 813 32.75 7.90 -40.35
C ASN A 813 33.25 9.34 -40.54
N SER A 814 34.31 9.72 -39.81
CA SER A 814 34.96 11.05 -39.92
C SER A 814 33.99 12.24 -39.84
N GLY A 815 32.96 12.14 -38.98
CA GLY A 815 31.93 13.17 -38.81
C GLY A 815 30.85 13.18 -39.89
N SER A 816 30.75 12.15 -40.74
CA SER A 816 29.65 11.95 -41.71
C SER A 816 28.99 10.58 -41.57
N CYS A 817 27.66 10.53 -41.63
CA CYS A 817 26.90 9.28 -41.64
C CYS A 817 27.11 8.54 -42.96
N SER A 818 27.42 7.25 -42.86
CA SER A 818 27.70 6.38 -44.01
C SER A 818 26.91 5.08 -43.93
N GLY A 819 26.25 4.69 -45.01
CA GLY A 819 25.51 3.42 -45.13
C GLY A 819 24.20 3.57 -45.91
N SER A 820 23.49 2.47 -46.10
CA SER A 820 22.19 2.36 -46.80
C SER A 820 20.97 2.76 -45.96
N GLY A 821 21.16 3.52 -44.87
CA GLY A 821 20.08 3.94 -43.99
C GLY A 821 19.12 4.94 -44.64
N GLY A 822 17.83 4.60 -44.68
CA GLY A 822 16.78 5.58 -44.91
C GLY A 822 16.66 6.60 -43.76
N GLY A 823 15.83 7.62 -43.94
CA GLY A 823 15.33 8.42 -42.81
C GLY A 823 14.19 7.69 -42.08
N LEU A 824 13.80 8.22 -40.91
CA LEU A 824 12.71 7.67 -40.07
C LEU A 824 11.33 7.59 -40.77
N THR A 825 11.17 8.27 -41.91
CA THR A 825 10.02 8.15 -42.81
C THR A 825 9.88 6.77 -43.47
N ASN A 826 10.84 5.87 -43.25
CA ASN A 826 10.87 4.49 -43.75
C ASN A 826 11.40 3.53 -42.66
N SER A 827 11.01 3.71 -41.39
CA SER A 827 11.55 2.91 -40.28
C SER A 827 11.29 1.41 -40.40
N LEU A 828 10.12 1.01 -40.91
CA LEU A 828 9.87 -0.36 -41.39
C LEU A 828 9.43 -0.31 -42.85
N LYS A 829 10.24 -0.91 -43.74
CA LYS A 829 10.00 -0.90 -45.20
C LYS A 829 9.96 -2.32 -45.78
N LEU A 830 8.77 -2.73 -46.21
CA LEU A 830 8.49 -4.06 -46.76
C LEU A 830 8.21 -3.99 -48.26
N ALA A 831 9.29 -3.94 -49.05
CA ALA A 831 9.23 -3.70 -50.49
C ALA A 831 9.10 -4.98 -51.35
N GLY A 832 9.24 -6.16 -50.77
CA GLY A 832 9.40 -7.43 -51.50
C GLY A 832 8.22 -8.40 -51.41
N GLY A 833 7.32 -8.35 -52.40
CA GLY A 833 6.26 -9.36 -52.59
C GLY A 833 5.20 -9.38 -51.49
N SER A 834 4.31 -10.38 -51.53
CA SER A 834 3.36 -10.63 -50.43
C SER A 834 4.14 -10.90 -49.15
N SER A 835 4.02 -9.99 -48.18
CA SER A 835 4.77 -10.03 -46.93
C SER A 835 3.97 -10.82 -45.89
N PHE A 836 4.63 -11.82 -45.29
CA PHE A 836 4.07 -12.67 -44.26
C PHE A 836 4.87 -12.46 -42.96
N LEU A 837 4.36 -11.63 -42.06
CA LEU A 837 5.02 -11.35 -40.78
C LEU A 837 4.40 -12.17 -39.65
N ASN A 838 5.20 -12.52 -38.65
CA ASN A 838 4.68 -12.86 -37.33
C ASN A 838 5.44 -12.07 -36.27
N GLY A 839 4.78 -11.82 -35.15
CA GLY A 839 5.34 -11.03 -34.05
C GLY A 839 4.69 -9.67 -33.86
N LEU A 840 5.16 -8.98 -32.84
CA LEU A 840 4.69 -7.66 -32.43
C LEU A 840 5.73 -6.63 -32.88
N PHE A 841 5.39 -5.73 -33.81
CA PHE A 841 6.31 -4.77 -34.42
C PHE A 841 6.04 -3.33 -33.97
N TYR A 842 7.00 -2.73 -33.29
CA TYR A 842 6.94 -1.39 -32.72
C TYR A 842 7.85 -0.43 -33.48
N ALA A 843 7.28 0.64 -34.02
CA ALA A 843 7.97 1.74 -34.68
C ALA A 843 7.46 3.09 -34.13
N GLY A 844 7.44 3.26 -32.80
CA GLY A 844 6.79 4.41 -32.14
C GLY A 844 7.30 5.80 -32.57
N PHE A 845 8.54 5.93 -33.05
CA PHE A 845 9.10 7.15 -33.64
C PHE A 845 9.14 7.16 -35.18
N GLY A 846 8.65 6.09 -35.83
CA GLY A 846 8.87 5.81 -37.24
C GLY A 846 7.59 5.55 -38.04
N GLU A 847 7.69 5.72 -39.34
CA GLU A 847 6.61 5.43 -40.28
C GLU A 847 6.63 3.96 -40.72
N ILE A 848 5.47 3.31 -40.74
CA ILE A 848 5.26 2.00 -41.38
C ILE A 848 4.51 2.24 -42.69
N ARG A 849 5.11 1.82 -43.81
CA ARG A 849 4.57 2.05 -45.17
C ARG A 849 4.48 0.73 -45.94
N ILE A 850 3.26 0.31 -46.25
CA ILE A 850 2.94 -0.99 -46.87
C ILE A 850 2.53 -0.80 -48.34
N SER A 851 3.34 -1.30 -49.28
CA SER A 851 3.08 -1.20 -50.73
C SER A 851 2.69 -2.51 -51.42
N ASN A 852 2.74 -3.63 -50.69
CA ASN A 852 2.40 -4.97 -51.17
C ASN A 852 1.33 -5.57 -50.23
N PRO A 853 0.63 -6.66 -50.62
CA PRO A 853 -0.21 -7.40 -49.68
C PRO A 853 0.56 -7.80 -48.41
N LEU A 854 0.00 -7.50 -47.25
CA LEU A 854 0.50 -7.91 -45.94
C LEU A 854 -0.53 -8.84 -45.28
N GLU A 855 -0.10 -10.04 -44.92
CA GLU A 855 -0.79 -10.93 -43.98
C GLU A 855 0.13 -11.09 -42.77
N MET A 856 -0.40 -10.96 -41.55
CA MET A 856 0.42 -11.11 -40.36
C MET A 856 -0.31 -11.62 -39.13
N TYR A 857 0.45 -12.30 -38.26
CA TYR A 857 0.00 -12.84 -36.99
C TYR A 857 0.72 -12.06 -35.86
N GLY A 858 -0.02 -11.34 -35.02
CA GLY A 858 0.54 -10.41 -34.03
C GLY A 858 0.03 -8.98 -34.19
N ALA A 859 0.88 -7.96 -34.00
CA ALA A 859 0.45 -6.57 -33.87
C ALA A 859 1.41 -5.54 -34.49
N LEU A 860 0.90 -4.36 -34.84
CA LEU A 860 1.66 -3.20 -35.30
C LEU A 860 1.43 -1.99 -34.38
N PHE A 861 2.52 -1.31 -34.00
CA PHE A 861 2.49 0.01 -33.38
C PHE A 861 3.40 0.95 -34.17
N ALA A 862 2.90 2.13 -34.56
CA ALA A 862 3.63 3.07 -35.43
C ALA A 862 3.52 4.52 -34.94
N ASN A 863 4.46 5.37 -35.36
CA ASN A 863 4.22 6.82 -35.31
C ASN A 863 3.13 7.22 -36.30
N TYR A 864 3.13 6.61 -37.48
CA TYR A 864 2.23 6.86 -38.60
C TYR A 864 2.15 5.62 -39.49
N TYR A 865 0.98 5.33 -40.05
CA TYR A 865 0.74 4.15 -40.88
C TYR A 865 0.09 4.50 -42.22
N GLU A 866 0.65 3.99 -43.32
CA GLU A 866 0.11 4.12 -44.68
C GLU A 866 0.10 2.76 -45.40
N ALA A 867 -1.00 2.45 -46.10
CA ALA A 867 -1.12 1.22 -46.87
C ALA A 867 -1.73 1.43 -48.27
N SER A 868 -0.95 1.08 -49.28
CA SER A 868 -1.36 0.98 -50.69
C SER A 868 -1.45 -0.46 -51.19
N GLY A 869 -1.04 -1.45 -50.38
CA GLY A 869 -1.40 -2.85 -50.51
C GLY A 869 -2.43 -3.28 -49.44
N PRO A 870 -3.26 -4.31 -49.69
CA PRO A 870 -4.23 -4.79 -48.70
C PRO A 870 -3.51 -5.36 -47.47
N THR A 871 -4.06 -5.14 -46.28
CA THR A 871 -3.48 -5.58 -45.01
C THR A 871 -4.46 -6.45 -44.24
N VAL A 872 -3.98 -7.58 -43.72
CA VAL A 872 -4.70 -8.47 -42.82
C VAL A 872 -3.86 -8.69 -41.56
N ILE A 873 -4.44 -8.43 -40.38
CA ILE A 873 -3.78 -8.64 -39.08
C ILE A 873 -4.62 -9.60 -38.24
N HIS A 874 -4.05 -10.78 -37.97
CA HIS A 874 -4.56 -11.79 -37.06
C HIS A 874 -3.95 -11.52 -35.68
N TYR A 875 -4.64 -10.73 -34.87
CA TYR A 875 -4.11 -10.25 -33.60
C TYR A 875 -4.09 -11.35 -32.54
N ASP A 876 -2.99 -11.41 -31.79
CA ASP A 876 -2.83 -12.36 -30.69
C ASP A 876 -3.15 -11.64 -29.37
N ASN A 877 -4.39 -11.81 -28.91
CA ASN A 877 -4.89 -11.25 -27.65
C ASN A 877 -3.98 -11.57 -26.47
N GLY A 878 -3.28 -12.71 -26.50
CA GLY A 878 -2.31 -13.10 -25.48
C GLY A 878 -1.14 -12.11 -25.33
N ALA A 879 -0.91 -11.21 -26.30
CA ALA A 879 0.07 -10.13 -26.20
C ALA A 879 -0.15 -9.24 -24.96
N VAL A 880 -1.40 -8.94 -24.58
CA VAL A 880 -1.68 -8.10 -23.39
C VAL A 880 -1.30 -8.78 -22.08
N ALA A 881 -1.12 -10.10 -22.09
CA ALA A 881 -0.67 -10.92 -20.97
C ALA A 881 0.85 -11.17 -20.96
N ASN A 882 1.63 -10.58 -21.89
CA ASN A 882 3.09 -10.70 -21.91
C ASN A 882 3.75 -10.20 -20.61
N GLY A 883 3.10 -9.32 -19.84
CA GLY A 883 3.56 -8.88 -18.52
C GLY A 883 3.60 -10.00 -17.46
N ASN A 884 2.93 -11.12 -17.70
CA ASN A 884 3.03 -12.32 -16.86
C ASN A 884 4.39 -13.04 -17.02
N GLU A 885 5.24 -12.62 -17.96
CA GLU A 885 6.64 -13.01 -18.03
C GLU A 885 7.49 -12.43 -16.89
N CYS A 886 6.97 -11.44 -16.17
CA CYS A 886 7.68 -10.55 -15.26
C CYS A 886 7.25 -10.77 -13.79
N PRO A 887 8.05 -10.31 -12.80
CA PRO A 887 7.58 -10.18 -11.43
C PRO A 887 6.34 -9.28 -11.40
N GLN A 888 5.31 -9.67 -10.65
CA GLN A 888 4.09 -8.86 -10.54
C GLN A 888 4.31 -7.74 -9.49
N PRO A 889 4.19 -6.46 -9.85
CA PRO A 889 4.28 -5.37 -8.88
C PRO A 889 3.02 -5.32 -8.02
N THR A 890 3.16 -4.90 -6.77
CA THR A 890 2.06 -4.77 -5.81
C THR A 890 1.45 -3.37 -5.79
N THR A 891 2.22 -2.35 -6.18
CA THR A 891 1.84 -0.93 -6.16
C THR A 891 1.91 -0.31 -7.56
N CYS A 892 1.12 0.73 -7.81
CA CYS A 892 0.95 1.35 -9.12
C CYS A 892 0.54 2.82 -9.05
N GLU A 893 0.76 3.54 -10.14
CA GLU A 893 0.07 4.82 -10.44
C GLU A 893 -0.99 4.62 -11.55
N SER A 894 -0.85 3.55 -12.34
CA SER A 894 -1.68 3.23 -13.50
C SER A 894 -1.81 1.72 -13.75
N CYS A 895 -2.75 1.32 -14.61
CA CYS A 895 -2.87 -0.06 -15.09
C CYS A 895 -1.63 -0.56 -15.88
N GLN A 896 -0.76 0.33 -16.38
CA GLN A 896 0.45 -0.06 -17.11
C GLN A 896 1.51 -0.63 -16.17
N ASP A 897 1.54 -0.15 -14.92
CA ASP A 897 2.37 -0.73 -13.86
C ASP A 897 1.91 -2.15 -13.57
N CYS A 898 0.60 -2.37 -13.45
CA CYS A 898 -0.05 -3.64 -13.15
C CYS A 898 -0.13 -4.64 -14.33
N ASN A 899 0.79 -4.59 -15.30
CA ASN A 899 0.80 -5.50 -16.46
C ASN A 899 -0.56 -5.53 -17.20
N ASN A 900 -1.15 -4.36 -17.47
CA ASN A 900 -2.51 -4.14 -18.02
C ASN A 900 -3.69 -4.53 -17.10
N GLN A 901 -3.47 -5.07 -15.91
CA GLN A 901 -4.53 -5.30 -14.92
C GLN A 901 -4.88 -4.00 -14.16
N ALA A 902 -5.90 -4.06 -13.30
CA ALA A 902 -6.41 -2.87 -12.64
C ALA A 902 -5.43 -2.32 -11.59
N CYS A 903 -5.24 -1.00 -11.65
CA CYS A 903 -4.66 -0.23 -10.56
C CYS A 903 -5.79 0.42 -9.78
N ASN A 904 -6.03 -0.03 -8.54
CA ASN A 904 -7.10 0.47 -7.68
C ASN A 904 -6.50 1.00 -6.37
N SER A 905 -6.77 2.27 -6.05
CA SER A 905 -6.21 2.98 -4.89
C SER A 905 -4.69 2.84 -4.70
N GLY A 906 -3.92 2.74 -5.80
CA GLY A 906 -2.47 2.58 -5.79
C GLY A 906 -1.95 1.15 -5.62
N MET A 907 -2.83 0.14 -5.65
CA MET A 907 -2.49 -1.28 -5.60
C MET A 907 -2.93 -2.02 -6.86
N CYS A 908 -2.13 -3.00 -7.29
CA CYS A 908 -2.50 -3.88 -8.40
C CYS A 908 -3.46 -4.98 -7.93
N GLY A 909 -4.55 -5.19 -8.66
CA GLY A 909 -5.56 -6.17 -8.25
C GLY A 909 -6.74 -6.32 -9.21
N ALA A 910 -7.90 -6.62 -8.65
CA ALA A 910 -9.13 -6.85 -9.42
C ALA A 910 -9.77 -5.55 -9.90
N CYS A 911 -10.30 -5.56 -11.12
CA CYS A 911 -11.07 -4.46 -11.67
C CYS A 911 -12.51 -4.41 -11.12
N SER A 912 -13.07 -3.21 -11.11
CA SER A 912 -14.48 -2.90 -10.84
C SER A 912 -15.18 -2.22 -12.02
N SER A 913 -14.43 -1.51 -12.88
CA SER A 913 -14.94 -0.80 -14.05
C SER A 913 -14.00 -0.87 -15.27
N ASP A 914 -14.52 -0.63 -16.48
CA ASP A 914 -13.71 -0.44 -17.70
C ASP A 914 -12.67 0.70 -17.57
N GLY A 915 -12.88 1.66 -16.65
CA GLY A 915 -11.95 2.75 -16.37
C GLY A 915 -10.72 2.35 -15.56
N ASP A 916 -10.76 1.20 -14.89
CA ASP A 916 -9.66 0.70 -14.07
C ASP A 916 -8.61 -0.01 -14.96
N CYS A 917 -8.98 -0.36 -16.19
CA CYS A 917 -8.22 -1.17 -17.14
C CYS A 917 -7.51 -0.34 -18.21
N CYS A 918 -6.39 -0.85 -18.72
CA CYS A 918 -5.66 -0.23 -19.82
C CYS A 918 -6.40 -0.38 -21.15
N GLN A 919 -6.62 0.72 -21.87
CA GLN A 919 -7.42 0.66 -23.11
C GLN A 919 -6.73 -0.19 -24.20
N PRO A 920 -7.47 -1.02 -24.94
CA PRO A 920 -8.93 -1.10 -25.01
C PRO A 920 -9.54 -2.19 -24.10
N LEU A 921 -8.79 -2.75 -23.14
CA LEU A 921 -9.27 -3.78 -22.23
C LEU A 921 -10.46 -3.26 -21.39
N ARG A 922 -11.40 -4.17 -21.13
CA ARG A 922 -12.65 -4.01 -20.36
C ARG A 922 -12.54 -4.75 -19.03
N CYS A 923 -13.36 -4.38 -18.06
CA CYS A 923 -13.45 -5.15 -16.82
C CYS A 923 -14.39 -6.36 -16.98
N GLN A 924 -13.85 -7.57 -16.90
CA GLN A 924 -14.59 -8.83 -17.10
C GLN A 924 -14.34 -9.79 -15.92
N ALA A 925 -15.33 -9.87 -15.02
CA ALA A 925 -15.28 -10.68 -13.79
C ALA A 925 -14.02 -10.44 -12.95
N GLY A 926 -13.73 -9.16 -12.65
CA GLY A 926 -12.57 -8.77 -11.85
C GLY A 926 -11.22 -8.79 -12.58
N THR A 927 -11.16 -9.24 -13.84
CA THR A 927 -9.93 -9.22 -14.66
C THR A 927 -10.04 -8.21 -15.81
N CYS A 928 -8.96 -7.51 -16.14
CA CYS A 928 -8.90 -6.73 -17.38
C CYS A 928 -8.67 -7.65 -18.58
N LYS A 929 -9.60 -7.63 -19.55
CA LYS A 929 -9.63 -8.50 -20.76
C LYS A 929 -10.17 -7.73 -21.97
N LEU A 930 -9.83 -8.16 -23.18
CA LEU A 930 -10.29 -7.54 -24.45
C LEU A 930 -11.76 -7.85 -24.79
#